data_AF-A0A1J5HJ92-F1
#
_entry.id   AF-A0A1J5HJ92-F1
#
_cell.length_a   1.000
_cell.length_b   1.000
_cell.length_c   1.000
_cell.angle_alpha   90.00
_cell.angle_beta   90.00
_cell.angle_gamma   90.00
#
_symmetry.space_group_name_H-M   'P 1'
#
loop_
_entity.id
_entity.type
_entity.pdbx_description
1 polymer ?
#
loop_
_entity_poly.entity_id
_entity_poly.type
_entity_poly.pdbx_seq_one_letter_code
_entity_poly.pdbx_strand_id
1 'polypeptide(L)'
;MKNSPEQFDLAPKEPAAPKEETKQEKHARLILRYLETKIISAHGSLDEGEEKEVQEYYEKLSPREKADILYGKVMAYLADQQAEAARKKETENQGKKFVPEETDPYLISEIKVLLSDSRVKGLLPSTYGEARLDSRKFRASELGKLWNDTREEIRQKEDAYKQIERDLHLNKINGQGKISSARSRLERLAENLAALEKREKELETLRGLPKTAENTDAVANFQYENLKEYKRQLDKGFVWLPSRKKIHQETVSAILNHRWPSEIGEAGSGKSDQADAAAIELTGYPPTTIECESITGETQLIGEQAIDSETGGSYIKYGPLKQAFTGYEDSRQKEPTFKTGRIARFDESGRLGPKAYSIIKKTRQMKPGDDFYGHPVLPGAGAIWTSNPVGPRYPDRHAPDPAMRRELAEINVDYPEMSKENPELYEFALTALLDENNHISVAQEELAPAYEKKDIPENQREVLEDGSIVIAKDEVIENMADARHGALWRFATAIKSLQDSFVYGNAETEKYPDTILRFKEDTDGNIEITTDGSGEPLTLSTSTVTLGELASWMTGFNERRQKQDAEFRVDSLGEWLNFKINTYLKQADKADKEKIKAIFEYFHFLEAQTLNFRDAKPLTPKEIGYLSPRVPRPVYLEKPPEDIPADEERPVASVKEKEAKEYETRQVLLESGEKALLKVREFTLERGKFDAKTKKLSSLTVALGQKFKVKNDDFTFAGIVEDKNSKYNGQPVGQFASGENLYRIFSPEMLDAGIMEEFKNTAENQIKDLADDIESFCQFENA
;
A
#
# COMPACT_ATOMS: atom_id res chain seq x y z
N MET A 1 39.59 64.44 0.37
CA MET A 1 40.23 64.42 -0.97
C MET A 1 41.61 63.80 -0.85
N LYS A 2 41.92 62.90 -1.79
CA LYS A 2 43.19 62.20 -2.08
C LYS A 2 43.53 60.90 -1.32
N ASN A 3 43.19 59.82 -2.02
CA ASN A 3 43.97 58.63 -2.40
C ASN A 3 44.49 57.65 -1.34
N SER A 4 43.96 56.42 -1.40
CA SER A 4 44.67 55.18 -1.08
C SER A 4 44.45 54.19 -2.26
N PRO A 5 45.51 53.61 -2.86
CA PRO A 5 45.41 52.63 -3.95
C PRO A 5 45.64 51.19 -3.48
N GLU A 6 45.41 50.24 -4.40
CA GLU A 6 45.80 48.82 -4.43
C GLU A 6 44.77 47.85 -3.80
N GLN A 7 43.74 47.39 -4.54
CA GLN A 7 43.76 46.27 -5.51
C GLN A 7 44.49 45.01 -5.02
N PHE A 8 43.75 44.10 -4.39
CA PHE A 8 44.12 42.69 -4.26
C PHE A 8 43.48 41.90 -5.40
N ASP A 9 44.34 41.29 -6.22
CA ASP A 9 44.03 40.23 -7.17
C ASP A 9 43.31 39.06 -6.48
N LEU A 10 42.02 38.87 -6.78
CA LEU A 10 41.35 37.59 -6.55
C LEU A 10 41.56 36.72 -7.79
N ALA A 11 42.57 35.86 -7.72
CA ALA A 11 42.71 34.76 -8.67
C ALA A 11 41.39 33.95 -8.73
N PRO A 12 40.93 33.55 -9.93
CA PRO A 12 39.74 32.70 -10.04
C PRO A 12 40.00 31.37 -9.34
N LYS A 13 39.15 31.02 -8.37
CA LYS A 13 39.11 29.68 -7.78
C LYS A 13 39.01 28.66 -8.90
N GLU A 14 39.97 27.74 -8.98
CA GLU A 14 39.90 26.58 -9.85
C GLU A 14 38.56 25.86 -9.63
N PRO A 15 37.85 25.45 -10.71
CA PRO A 15 36.63 24.68 -10.56
C PRO A 15 36.96 23.35 -9.89
N ALA A 16 36.26 23.08 -8.78
CA ALA A 16 36.34 21.80 -8.09
C ALA A 16 36.14 20.65 -9.08
N ALA A 17 36.93 19.59 -8.93
CA ALA A 17 36.81 18.36 -9.71
C ALA A 17 35.33 17.87 -9.71
N PRO A 18 34.82 17.34 -10.84
CA PRO A 18 33.43 16.90 -10.92
C PRO A 18 33.18 15.81 -9.87
N LYS A 19 32.22 16.05 -8.96
CA LYS A 19 31.73 15.04 -8.01
C LYS A 19 31.27 13.81 -8.79
N GLU A 20 31.68 12.63 -8.35
CA GLU A 20 31.10 11.37 -8.84
C GLU A 20 29.59 11.39 -8.61
N GLU A 21 28.83 11.14 -9.68
CA GLU A 21 27.37 11.09 -9.65
C GLU A 21 26.91 9.91 -8.78
N THR A 22 26.06 10.18 -7.80
CA THR A 22 25.50 9.15 -6.93
C THR A 22 24.58 8.20 -7.73
N LYS A 23 24.36 6.98 -7.23
CA LYS A 23 23.42 6.03 -7.86
C LYS A 23 22.01 6.63 -8.00
N GLN A 24 21.57 7.39 -7.00
CA GLN A 24 20.27 8.05 -6.99
C GLN A 24 20.17 9.11 -8.10
N GLU A 25 21.17 9.99 -8.24
CA GLU A 25 21.22 11.01 -9.30
C GLU A 25 21.21 10.36 -10.70
N LYS A 26 21.95 9.25 -10.87
CA LYS A 26 21.94 8.49 -12.12
C LYS A 26 20.55 7.96 -12.46
N HIS A 27 19.83 7.37 -11.50
CA HIS A 27 18.47 6.85 -11.70
C HIS A 27 17.47 7.97 -11.97
N ALA A 28 17.53 9.07 -11.22
CA ALA A 28 16.70 10.24 -11.45
C ALA A 28 16.89 10.80 -12.87
N ARG A 29 18.13 10.89 -13.35
CA ARG A 29 18.42 11.32 -14.73
C ARG A 29 17.84 10.37 -15.78
N LEU A 30 17.85 9.05 -15.54
CA LEU A 30 17.28 8.07 -16.45
C LEU A 30 15.75 8.21 -16.54
N ILE A 31 15.07 8.39 -15.41
CA ILE A 31 13.62 8.66 -15.36
C ILE A 31 13.30 9.93 -16.13
N LEU A 32 14.02 11.03 -15.86
CA LEU A 32 13.81 12.30 -16.56
C LEU A 32 13.99 12.15 -18.08
N ARG A 33 15.05 11.46 -18.51
CA ARG A 33 15.30 11.21 -19.93
C ARG A 33 14.17 10.40 -20.57
N TYR A 34 13.63 9.41 -19.86
CA TYR A 34 12.50 8.63 -20.35
C TYR A 34 11.27 9.51 -20.58
N LEU A 35 10.89 10.35 -19.61
CA LEU A 35 9.76 11.27 -19.74
C LEU A 35 9.94 12.22 -20.94
N GLU A 36 11.11 12.83 -21.07
CA GLU A 36 11.39 13.79 -22.15
C GLU A 36 11.42 13.12 -23.54
N THR A 37 12.01 11.93 -23.66
CA THR A 37 12.27 11.30 -24.97
C THR A 37 11.24 10.29 -25.42
N LYS A 38 10.65 9.51 -24.50
CA LYS A 38 9.74 8.41 -24.81
C LYS A 38 8.28 8.78 -24.65
N ILE A 39 7.96 9.79 -23.85
CA ILE A 39 6.60 10.29 -23.69
C ILE A 39 6.46 11.60 -24.49
N ILE A 40 7.13 12.66 -24.07
CA ILE A 40 6.90 14.01 -24.62
C ILE A 40 7.35 14.12 -26.09
N SER A 41 8.57 13.68 -26.43
CA SER A 41 9.09 13.82 -27.79
C SER A 41 8.53 12.80 -28.79
N ALA A 42 7.91 11.73 -28.30
CA ALA A 42 7.44 10.62 -29.14
C ALA A 42 6.02 10.80 -29.67
N HIS A 43 5.23 11.67 -29.03
CA HIS A 43 3.80 11.85 -29.29
C HIS A 43 3.47 13.30 -29.61
N GLY A 44 2.36 13.53 -30.31
CA GLY A 44 1.80 14.87 -30.49
C GLY A 44 1.27 15.42 -29.16
N SER A 45 1.31 16.74 -29.00
CA SER A 45 0.74 17.46 -27.87
C SER A 45 -0.33 18.44 -28.38
N LEU A 46 -1.13 19.00 -27.47
CA LEU A 46 -2.09 20.06 -27.77
C LEU A 46 -1.42 21.29 -28.40
N ASP A 47 -2.24 22.17 -28.97
CA ASP A 47 -1.77 23.44 -29.49
C ASP A 47 -1.35 24.42 -28.36
N GLU A 48 -0.64 25.49 -28.73
CA GLU A 48 -0.12 26.47 -27.76
C GLU A 48 -1.22 27.17 -26.94
N GLY A 49 -2.45 27.27 -27.47
CA GLY A 49 -3.56 27.91 -26.77
C GLY A 49 -4.10 27.02 -25.66
N GLU A 50 -4.37 25.76 -25.98
CA GLU A 50 -4.87 24.75 -25.03
C GLU A 50 -3.80 24.39 -23.98
N GLU A 51 -2.51 24.29 -24.36
CA GLU A 51 -1.43 24.06 -23.39
C GLU A 51 -1.34 25.18 -22.35
N LYS A 52 -1.66 26.42 -22.74
CA LYS A 52 -1.66 27.55 -21.82
C LYS A 52 -2.78 27.44 -20.78
N GLU A 53 -3.96 26.96 -21.16
CA GLU A 53 -5.06 26.72 -20.21
C GLU A 53 -4.67 25.65 -19.18
N VAL A 54 -4.01 24.58 -19.64
CA VAL A 54 -3.47 23.53 -18.77
C VAL A 54 -2.41 24.10 -17.82
N GLN A 55 -1.53 24.97 -18.30
CA GLN A 55 -0.54 25.65 -17.47
C GLN A 55 -1.19 26.53 -16.39
N GLU A 56 -2.14 27.37 -16.75
CA GLU A 56 -2.85 28.26 -15.82
C GLU A 56 -3.64 27.49 -14.75
N TYR A 57 -4.15 26.31 -15.08
CA TYR A 57 -4.77 25.39 -14.11
C TYR A 57 -3.74 24.91 -13.07
N TYR A 58 -2.61 24.37 -13.52
CA TYR A 58 -1.61 23.79 -12.64
C TYR A 58 -0.81 24.82 -11.85
N GLU A 59 -0.67 26.06 -12.32
CA GLU A 59 0.08 27.12 -11.61
C GLU A 59 -0.39 27.36 -10.16
N LYS A 60 -1.66 27.06 -9.86
CA LYS A 60 -2.27 27.24 -8.53
C LYS A 60 -1.89 26.16 -7.52
N LEU A 61 -1.30 25.05 -7.97
CA LEU A 61 -0.98 23.90 -7.11
C LEU A 61 0.44 23.99 -6.53
N SER A 62 0.64 23.35 -5.39
CA SER A 62 1.97 23.21 -4.78
C SER A 62 2.89 22.30 -5.62
N PRO A 63 4.23 22.43 -5.51
CA PRO A 63 5.17 21.53 -6.18
C PRO A 63 4.92 20.04 -5.89
N ARG A 64 4.55 19.69 -4.64
CA ARG A 64 4.17 18.34 -4.25
C ARG A 64 2.99 17.82 -5.07
N GLU A 65 1.88 18.56 -5.06
CA GLU A 65 0.66 18.15 -5.75
C GLU A 65 0.88 18.01 -7.25
N LYS A 66 1.67 18.91 -7.86
CA LYS A 66 2.06 18.78 -9.26
C LYS A 66 2.86 17.50 -9.52
N ALA A 67 3.76 17.13 -8.61
CA ALA A 67 4.53 15.89 -8.73
C ALA A 67 3.65 14.64 -8.54
N ASP A 68 2.71 14.66 -7.61
CA ASP A 68 1.71 13.59 -7.39
C ASP A 68 0.83 13.41 -8.63
N ILE A 69 0.31 14.51 -9.20
CA ILE A 69 -0.48 14.49 -10.43
C ILE A 69 0.35 14.00 -11.61
N LEU A 70 1.58 14.51 -11.76
CA LEU A 70 2.49 14.06 -12.81
C LEU A 70 2.74 12.55 -12.72
N TYR A 71 2.90 12.01 -11.50
CA TYR A 71 3.00 10.57 -11.31
C TYR A 71 1.75 9.84 -11.81
N GLY A 72 0.55 10.26 -11.39
CA GLY A 72 -0.70 9.66 -11.85
C GLY A 72 -0.87 9.70 -13.38
N LYS A 73 -0.48 10.81 -14.04
CA LYS A 73 -0.52 10.93 -15.50
C LYS A 73 0.48 10.00 -16.19
N VAL A 74 1.68 9.86 -15.63
CA VAL A 74 2.68 8.90 -16.13
C VAL A 74 2.20 7.46 -15.96
N MET A 75 1.55 7.13 -14.83
CA MET A 75 0.99 5.79 -14.60
C MET A 75 -0.15 5.49 -15.57
N ALA A 76 -1.05 6.44 -15.84
CA ALA A 76 -2.09 6.30 -16.85
C ALA A 76 -1.51 6.01 -18.24
N TYR A 77 -0.49 6.76 -18.66
CA TYR A 77 0.21 6.50 -19.93
C TYR A 77 0.80 5.07 -19.98
N LEU A 78 1.42 4.61 -18.89
CA LEU A 78 2.00 3.27 -18.83
C LEU A 78 0.93 2.16 -18.87
N ALA A 79 -0.20 2.37 -18.19
CA ALA A 79 -1.34 1.45 -18.22
C ALA A 79 -1.91 1.31 -19.64
N ASP A 80 -2.05 2.43 -20.38
CA ASP A 80 -2.49 2.42 -21.77
C ASP A 80 -1.53 1.62 -22.66
N GLN A 81 -0.22 1.81 -22.48
CA GLN A 81 0.81 1.06 -23.23
C GLN A 81 0.77 -0.45 -22.93
N GLN A 82 0.51 -0.83 -21.68
CA GLN A 82 0.37 -2.25 -21.29
C GLN A 82 -0.92 -2.86 -21.86
N ALA A 83 -2.05 -2.14 -21.77
CA ALA A 83 -3.31 -2.57 -22.36
C ALA A 83 -3.18 -2.72 -23.88
N GLU A 84 -2.45 -1.83 -24.54
CA GLU A 84 -2.12 -1.94 -25.96
C GLU A 84 -1.28 -3.19 -26.26
N ALA A 85 -0.22 -3.45 -25.48
CA ALA A 85 0.62 -4.63 -25.64
C ALA A 85 -0.16 -5.94 -25.47
N ALA A 86 -1.06 -5.98 -24.47
CA ALA A 86 -1.96 -7.11 -24.25
C ALA A 86 -2.93 -7.31 -25.43
N ARG A 87 -3.58 -6.25 -25.89
CA ARG A 87 -4.48 -6.28 -27.06
C ARG A 87 -3.75 -6.69 -28.33
N LYS A 88 -2.52 -6.23 -28.53
CA LYS A 88 -1.66 -6.62 -29.64
C LYS A 88 -1.39 -8.12 -29.62
N LYS A 89 -0.96 -8.66 -28.47
CA LYS A 89 -0.71 -10.09 -28.29
C LYS A 89 -1.97 -10.92 -28.56
N GLU A 90 -3.13 -10.48 -28.08
CA GLU A 90 -4.41 -11.17 -28.33
C GLU A 90 -4.82 -11.11 -29.81
N THR A 91 -4.69 -9.94 -30.44
CA THR A 91 -5.06 -9.73 -31.85
C THR A 91 -4.16 -10.52 -32.80
N GLU A 92 -2.85 -10.55 -32.53
CA GLU A 92 -1.86 -11.34 -33.27
C GLU A 92 -2.11 -12.85 -33.08
N ASN A 93 -2.47 -13.31 -31.88
CA ASN A 93 -2.87 -14.69 -31.62
C ASN A 93 -4.15 -15.09 -32.38
N GLN A 94 -5.05 -14.13 -32.66
CA GLN A 94 -6.23 -14.32 -33.50
C GLN A 94 -5.94 -14.20 -35.02
N GLY A 95 -4.68 -14.00 -35.41
CA GLY A 95 -4.27 -13.87 -36.82
C GLY A 95 -4.73 -12.58 -37.50
N LYS A 96 -5.13 -11.55 -36.74
CA LYS A 96 -5.57 -10.26 -37.24
C LYS A 96 -4.43 -9.25 -37.22
N LYS A 97 -4.49 -8.24 -38.09
CA LYS A 97 -3.54 -7.12 -38.10
C LYS A 97 -3.90 -6.15 -36.97
N PHE A 98 -2.96 -5.95 -36.05
CA PHE A 98 -3.10 -4.97 -34.97
C PHE A 98 -2.96 -3.53 -35.53
N VAL A 99 -3.80 -2.63 -35.04
CA VAL A 99 -3.73 -1.19 -35.29
C VAL A 99 -3.60 -0.51 -33.93
N PRO A 100 -2.48 0.19 -33.64
CA PRO A 100 -2.31 0.94 -32.39
C PRO A 100 -3.37 2.02 -32.26
N GLU A 101 -3.82 2.28 -31.03
CA GLU A 101 -4.57 3.49 -30.72
C GLU A 101 -3.59 4.66 -30.60
N GLU A 102 -4.00 5.85 -31.04
CA GLU A 102 -3.19 7.05 -30.82
C GLU A 102 -3.26 7.45 -29.35
N THR A 103 -2.11 7.74 -28.74
CA THR A 103 -2.02 8.29 -27.39
C THR A 103 -2.76 9.62 -27.33
N ASP A 104 -3.55 9.83 -26.27
CA ASP A 104 -4.26 11.09 -26.06
C ASP A 104 -3.29 12.30 -25.99
N PRO A 105 -3.35 13.25 -26.95
CA PRO A 105 -2.51 14.43 -26.94
C PRO A 105 -2.69 15.30 -25.68
N TYR A 106 -3.88 15.26 -25.06
CA TYR A 106 -4.17 16.02 -23.84
C TYR A 106 -3.32 15.51 -22.67
N LEU A 107 -3.25 14.18 -22.48
CA LEU A 107 -2.41 13.54 -21.48
C LEU A 107 -0.93 13.91 -21.66
N ILE A 108 -0.45 13.92 -22.90
CA ILE A 108 0.94 14.29 -23.23
C ILE A 108 1.21 15.75 -22.88
N SER A 109 0.29 16.67 -23.20
CA SER A 109 0.41 18.09 -22.82
C SER A 109 0.41 18.29 -21.31
N GLU A 110 -0.43 17.58 -20.55
CA GLU A 110 -0.41 17.67 -19.08
C GLU A 110 0.95 17.23 -18.51
N ILE A 111 1.49 16.09 -18.96
CA ILE A 111 2.82 15.60 -18.55
C ILE A 111 3.90 16.64 -18.90
N LYS A 112 3.85 17.20 -20.11
CA LYS A 112 4.80 18.20 -20.59
C LYS A 112 4.76 19.48 -19.75
N VAL A 113 3.57 20.02 -19.50
CA VAL A 113 3.36 21.25 -18.70
C VAL A 113 3.85 21.04 -17.27
N LEU A 114 3.46 19.95 -16.62
CA LEU A 114 3.89 19.63 -15.25
C LEU A 114 5.41 19.44 -15.15
N LEU A 115 6.04 18.75 -16.11
CA LEU A 115 7.49 18.52 -16.13
C LEU A 115 8.30 19.80 -16.47
N SER A 116 7.69 20.78 -17.12
CA SER A 116 8.31 22.07 -17.45
C SER A 116 8.51 22.97 -16.22
N ASP A 117 7.74 22.77 -15.14
CA ASP A 117 7.93 23.50 -13.88
C ASP A 117 9.27 23.10 -13.24
N SER A 118 10.16 24.07 -13.06
CA SER A 118 11.50 23.85 -12.51
C SER A 118 11.51 23.24 -11.11
N ARG A 119 10.44 23.45 -10.32
CA ARG A 119 10.31 22.90 -8.96
C ARG A 119 9.86 21.44 -8.98
N VAL A 120 9.22 20.99 -10.05
CA VAL A 120 8.70 19.62 -10.21
C VAL A 120 9.70 18.75 -10.97
N LYS A 121 10.41 19.34 -11.94
CA LYS A 121 11.35 18.65 -12.83
C LYS A 121 12.39 17.77 -12.12
N GLY A 122 12.82 18.18 -10.93
CA GLY A 122 13.74 17.41 -10.08
C GLY A 122 13.05 16.51 -9.05
N LEU A 123 11.82 16.86 -8.64
CA LEU A 123 11.13 16.25 -7.50
C LEU A 123 10.67 14.83 -7.81
N LEU A 124 9.90 14.64 -8.88
CA LEU A 124 9.44 13.30 -9.27
C LEU A 124 10.63 12.36 -9.57
N PRO A 125 11.59 12.71 -10.45
CA PRO A 125 12.66 11.77 -10.77
C PRO A 125 13.54 11.40 -9.56
N SER A 126 13.74 12.31 -8.60
CA SER A 126 14.51 12.03 -7.39
C SER A 126 13.78 11.12 -6.41
N THR A 127 12.50 11.39 -6.14
CA THR A 127 11.66 10.57 -5.26
C THR A 127 11.49 9.16 -5.81
N TYR A 128 11.11 9.03 -7.08
CA TYR A 128 10.89 7.70 -7.67
C TYR A 128 12.20 6.99 -8.04
N GLY A 129 13.29 7.75 -8.21
CA GLY A 129 14.64 7.20 -8.29
C GLY A 129 15.08 6.54 -6.97
N GLU A 130 14.74 7.16 -5.83
CA GLU A 130 14.94 6.59 -4.49
C GLU A 130 14.08 5.34 -4.29
N ALA A 131 12.78 5.44 -4.55
CA ALA A 131 11.83 4.33 -4.41
C ALA A 131 12.29 3.07 -5.16
N ARG A 132 12.83 3.24 -6.37
CA ARG A 132 13.36 2.12 -7.16
C ARG A 132 14.58 1.47 -6.53
N LEU A 133 15.52 2.27 -6.02
CA LEU A 133 16.70 1.75 -5.35
C LEU A 133 16.32 0.96 -4.09
N ASP A 134 15.35 1.47 -3.33
CA ASP A 134 14.88 0.83 -2.11
C ASP A 134 14.14 -0.47 -2.40
N SER A 135 13.24 -0.49 -3.38
CA SER A 135 12.57 -1.72 -3.82
C SER A 135 13.57 -2.78 -4.30
N ARG A 136 14.62 -2.37 -5.04
CA ARG A 136 15.67 -3.29 -5.48
C ARG A 136 16.49 -3.85 -4.32
N LYS A 137 16.86 -3.01 -3.35
CA LYS A 137 17.57 -3.45 -2.14
C LYS A 137 16.71 -4.43 -1.35
N PHE A 138 15.44 -4.09 -1.16
CA PHE A 138 14.45 -4.93 -0.49
C PHE A 138 14.34 -6.32 -1.14
N ARG A 139 14.08 -6.40 -2.46
CA ARG A 139 13.96 -7.68 -3.17
C ARG A 139 15.25 -8.51 -3.13
N ALA A 140 16.40 -7.84 -3.03
CA ALA A 140 17.70 -8.50 -2.97
C ALA A 140 18.07 -8.96 -1.55
N SER A 141 17.51 -8.35 -0.50
CA SER A 141 17.88 -8.63 0.90
C SER A 141 17.42 -10.01 1.35
N GLU A 142 18.15 -10.60 2.29
CA GLU A 142 17.80 -11.91 2.85
C GLU A 142 16.46 -11.85 3.59
N LEU A 143 16.23 -10.77 4.36
CA LEU A 143 14.99 -10.56 5.09
C LEU A 143 13.79 -10.42 4.13
N GLY A 144 13.97 -9.68 3.03
CA GLY A 144 12.94 -9.51 1.99
C GLY A 144 12.56 -10.83 1.31
N LYS A 145 13.55 -11.64 0.94
CA LYS A 145 13.31 -12.99 0.39
C LYS A 145 12.59 -13.89 1.38
N LEU A 146 13.06 -13.91 2.63
CA LEU A 146 12.52 -14.77 3.67
C LEU A 146 11.04 -14.47 3.95
N TRP A 147 10.69 -13.19 3.97
CA TRP A 147 9.31 -12.75 4.17
C TRP A 147 8.43 -13.08 2.96
N ASN A 148 8.90 -12.84 1.73
CA ASN A 148 8.17 -13.21 0.51
C ASN A 148 7.89 -14.73 0.46
N ASP A 149 8.89 -15.55 0.76
CA ASP A 149 8.76 -17.01 0.81
C ASP A 149 7.74 -17.43 1.90
N THR A 150 7.81 -16.79 3.08
CA THR A 150 6.88 -17.06 4.18
C THR A 150 5.45 -16.69 3.81
N ARG A 151 5.23 -15.51 3.20
CA ARG A 151 3.91 -15.02 2.79
C ARG A 151 3.30 -15.86 1.68
N GLU A 152 4.09 -16.28 0.70
CA GLU A 152 3.64 -17.19 -0.36
C GLU A 152 3.27 -18.57 0.22
N GLU A 153 4.06 -19.08 1.17
CA GLU A 153 3.72 -20.33 1.86
C GLU A 153 2.43 -20.21 2.69
N ILE A 154 2.24 -19.09 3.39
CA ILE A 154 0.98 -18.78 4.10
C ILE A 154 -0.18 -18.79 3.12
N ARG A 155 -0.10 -18.00 2.03
CA ARG A 155 -1.16 -17.91 1.01
C ARG A 155 -1.56 -19.29 0.49
N GLN A 156 -0.60 -20.11 0.07
CA GLN A 156 -0.88 -21.45 -0.46
C GLN A 156 -1.56 -22.37 0.56
N LYS A 157 -1.15 -22.30 1.84
CA LYS A 157 -1.75 -23.11 2.91
C LYS A 157 -3.11 -22.57 3.35
N GLU A 158 -3.30 -21.25 3.40
CA GLU A 158 -4.59 -20.62 3.68
C GLU A 158 -5.61 -20.98 2.60
N ASP A 159 -5.25 -20.89 1.32
CA ASP A 159 -6.11 -21.28 0.21
C ASP A 159 -6.50 -22.76 0.31
N ALA A 160 -5.53 -23.64 0.61
CA ALA A 160 -5.80 -25.06 0.81
C ALA A 160 -6.68 -25.32 2.05
N TYR A 161 -6.49 -24.56 3.13
CA TYR A 161 -7.27 -24.64 4.36
C TYR A 161 -8.72 -24.23 4.11
N LYS A 162 -8.94 -23.02 3.57
CA LYS A 162 -10.26 -22.48 3.19
C LYS A 162 -11.00 -23.40 2.22
N GLN A 163 -10.30 -23.95 1.23
CA GLN A 163 -10.91 -24.88 0.27
C GLN A 163 -11.46 -26.14 0.96
N ILE A 164 -10.75 -26.71 1.93
CA ILE A 164 -11.21 -27.88 2.68
C ILE A 164 -12.39 -27.52 3.59
N GLU A 165 -12.36 -26.37 4.27
CA GLU A 165 -13.48 -25.90 5.09
C GLU A 165 -14.75 -25.73 4.24
N ARG A 166 -14.62 -25.07 3.08
CA ARG A 166 -15.69 -24.92 2.11
C ARG A 166 -16.21 -26.27 1.61
N ASP A 167 -15.33 -27.19 1.26
CA ASP A 167 -15.74 -28.51 0.76
C ASP A 167 -16.38 -29.40 1.84
N LEU A 168 -16.01 -29.23 3.11
CA LEU A 168 -16.71 -29.84 4.24
C LEU A 168 -18.10 -29.21 4.44
N HIS A 169 -18.19 -27.88 4.42
CA HIS A 169 -19.45 -27.16 4.59
C HIS A 169 -20.47 -27.50 3.49
N LEU A 170 -20.01 -27.58 2.24
CA LEU A 170 -20.82 -27.92 1.07
C LEU A 170 -21.05 -29.45 0.89
N ASN A 171 -20.67 -30.29 1.85
CA ASN A 171 -20.69 -31.76 1.77
C ASN A 171 -20.13 -32.32 0.44
N LYS A 172 -19.07 -31.71 -0.11
CA LYS A 172 -18.32 -32.31 -1.22
C LYS A 172 -17.44 -33.47 -0.73
N ILE A 173 -17.04 -33.43 0.54
CA ILE A 173 -16.32 -34.50 1.22
C ILE A 173 -17.33 -35.37 1.99
N ASN A 174 -17.69 -36.53 1.42
CA ASN A 174 -18.68 -37.44 1.99
C ASN A 174 -18.08 -38.72 2.57
N GLY A 175 -18.68 -39.21 3.67
CA GLY A 175 -18.30 -40.44 4.37
C GLY A 175 -17.37 -40.21 5.56
N GLN A 176 -17.62 -40.92 6.66
CA GLN A 176 -16.96 -40.69 7.96
C GLN A 176 -15.42 -40.74 7.87
N GLY A 177 -14.85 -41.67 7.11
CA GLY A 177 -13.40 -41.78 6.94
C GLY A 177 -12.78 -40.58 6.19
N LYS A 178 -13.44 -40.08 5.14
CA LYS A 178 -12.97 -38.90 4.39
C LYS A 178 -13.11 -37.62 5.21
N ILE A 179 -14.22 -37.48 5.94
CA ILE A 179 -14.45 -36.35 6.85
C ILE A 179 -13.39 -36.35 7.96
N SER A 180 -13.12 -37.49 8.59
CA SER A 180 -12.08 -37.62 9.61
C SER A 180 -10.70 -37.25 9.05
N SER A 181 -10.35 -37.76 7.86
CA SER A 181 -9.09 -37.41 7.20
C SER A 181 -8.98 -35.92 6.84
N ALA A 182 -10.09 -35.29 6.41
CA ALA A 182 -10.14 -33.88 6.09
C ALA A 182 -9.95 -33.01 7.35
N ARG A 183 -10.61 -33.38 8.46
CA ARG A 183 -10.41 -32.72 9.76
C ARG A 183 -8.96 -32.83 10.25
N SER A 184 -8.35 -34.01 10.19
CA SER A 184 -6.93 -34.15 10.52
C SER A 184 -5.99 -33.43 9.56
N ARG A 185 -6.42 -33.13 8.32
CA ARG A 185 -5.66 -32.27 7.40
C ARG A 185 -5.82 -30.79 7.78
N LEU A 186 -7.03 -30.35 8.15
CA LEU A 186 -7.27 -29.00 8.67
C LEU A 186 -6.47 -28.74 9.94
N GLU A 187 -6.47 -29.66 10.91
CA GLU A 187 -5.69 -29.54 12.15
C GLU A 187 -4.19 -29.32 11.86
N ARG A 188 -3.60 -30.15 10.99
CA ARG A 188 -2.19 -29.99 10.58
C ARG A 188 -1.94 -28.70 9.81
N LEU A 189 -2.87 -28.27 8.95
CA LEU A 189 -2.73 -27.01 8.23
C LEU A 189 -2.82 -25.82 9.19
N ALA A 190 -3.74 -25.85 10.16
CA ALA A 190 -3.87 -24.82 11.19
C ALA A 190 -2.62 -24.72 12.06
N GLU A 191 -2.05 -25.84 12.52
CA GLU A 191 -0.78 -25.83 13.26
C GLU A 191 0.38 -25.23 12.45
N ASN A 192 0.47 -25.58 11.16
CA ASN A 192 1.49 -25.03 10.28
C ASN A 192 1.26 -23.53 9.99
N LEU A 193 0.02 -23.12 9.74
CA LEU A 193 -0.35 -21.72 9.53
C LEU A 193 -0.02 -20.88 10.76
N ALA A 194 -0.39 -21.32 11.96
CA ALA A 194 -0.05 -20.63 13.20
C ALA A 194 1.47 -20.48 13.39
N ALA A 195 2.26 -21.48 13.00
CA ALA A 195 3.72 -21.41 13.04
C ALA A 195 4.28 -20.40 12.01
N LEU A 196 3.71 -20.34 10.81
CA LEU A 196 4.10 -19.40 9.76
C LEU A 196 3.69 -17.98 10.07
N GLU A 197 2.46 -17.74 10.54
CA GLU A 197 1.98 -16.42 11.00
C GLU A 197 2.85 -15.91 12.18
N LYS A 198 3.25 -16.81 13.08
CA LYS A 198 4.19 -16.46 14.14
C LYS A 198 5.54 -16.03 13.56
N ARG A 199 6.07 -16.77 12.58
CA ARG A 199 7.33 -16.43 11.91
C ARG A 199 7.22 -15.08 11.18
N GLU A 200 6.14 -14.87 10.44
CA GLU A 200 5.84 -13.59 9.76
C GLU A 200 5.86 -12.44 10.77
N LYS A 201 5.15 -12.58 11.89
CA LYS A 201 5.16 -11.60 12.98
C LYS A 201 6.55 -11.38 13.58
N GLU A 202 7.37 -12.42 13.70
CA GLU A 202 8.76 -12.30 14.17
C GLU A 202 9.63 -11.50 13.19
N LEU A 203 9.43 -11.67 11.87
CA LEU A 203 10.09 -10.87 10.83
C LEU A 203 9.62 -9.41 10.86
N GLU A 204 8.30 -9.18 10.93
CA GLU A 204 7.71 -7.84 10.97
C GLU A 204 8.08 -7.04 12.23
N THR A 205 8.34 -7.73 13.35
CA THR A 205 8.76 -7.07 14.60
C THR A 205 10.27 -7.04 14.80
N LEU A 206 11.04 -7.61 13.85
CA LEU A 206 12.48 -7.85 13.97
C LEU A 206 12.86 -8.58 15.27
N ARG A 207 12.03 -9.53 15.70
CA ARG A 207 12.28 -10.24 16.94
C ARG A 207 13.50 -11.14 16.78
N GLY A 208 14.53 -10.86 17.58
CA GLY A 208 15.82 -11.57 17.48
C GLY A 208 16.71 -11.08 16.34
N LEU A 209 16.38 -9.96 15.70
CA LEU A 209 17.20 -9.29 14.71
C LEU A 209 17.50 -7.85 15.15
N PRO A 210 18.67 -7.29 14.78
CA PRO A 210 19.01 -5.93 15.13
C PRO A 210 18.14 -4.93 14.34
N LYS A 211 17.70 -3.86 15.00
CA LYS A 211 16.87 -2.80 14.40
C LYS A 211 17.73 -1.76 13.65
N THR A 212 18.58 -2.25 12.76
CA THR A 212 19.38 -1.40 11.85
C THR A 212 18.48 -0.77 10.79
N ALA A 213 18.94 0.33 10.18
CA ALA A 213 18.20 1.00 9.10
C ALA A 213 17.82 0.04 7.95
N GLU A 214 18.72 -0.87 7.58
CA GLU A 214 18.45 -1.86 6.52
C GLU A 214 17.30 -2.80 6.88
N ASN A 215 17.28 -3.32 8.10
CA ASN A 215 16.24 -4.24 8.55
C ASN A 215 14.90 -3.51 8.75
N THR A 216 14.91 -2.30 9.32
CA THR A 216 13.69 -1.52 9.50
C THR A 216 13.12 -1.04 8.17
N ASP A 217 13.97 -0.69 7.19
CA ASP A 217 13.55 -0.33 5.84
C ASP A 217 12.88 -1.52 5.14
N ALA A 218 13.38 -2.74 5.34
CA ALA A 218 12.74 -3.94 4.82
C ALA A 218 11.36 -4.17 5.43
N VAL A 219 11.21 -4.00 6.75
CA VAL A 219 9.90 -4.09 7.42
C VAL A 219 8.93 -3.00 6.98
N ALA A 220 9.42 -1.79 6.74
CA ALA A 220 8.58 -0.74 6.15
C ALA A 220 8.01 -1.18 4.79
N ASN A 221 8.82 -1.81 3.95
CA ASN A 221 8.32 -2.38 2.69
C ASN A 221 7.31 -3.52 2.91
N PHE A 222 7.46 -4.38 3.93
CA PHE A 222 6.44 -5.38 4.29
C PHE A 222 5.09 -4.73 4.59
N GLN A 223 5.12 -3.69 5.42
CA GLN A 223 3.91 -2.97 5.79
C GLN A 223 3.25 -2.28 4.58
N TYR A 224 4.04 -1.72 3.67
CA TYR A 224 3.49 -1.16 2.43
C TYR A 224 2.75 -2.21 1.59
N GLU A 225 3.33 -3.40 1.43
CA GLU A 225 2.68 -4.52 0.72
C GLU A 225 1.44 -5.07 1.47
N ASN A 226 1.39 -4.94 2.80
CA ASN A 226 0.19 -5.23 3.59
C ASN A 226 -0.93 -4.20 3.32
N LEU A 227 -0.60 -2.90 3.28
CA LEU A 227 -1.56 -1.85 2.95
C LEU A 227 -2.10 -1.99 1.51
N LYS A 228 -1.25 -2.38 0.56
CA LYS A 228 -1.69 -2.69 -0.82
C LYS A 228 -2.70 -3.83 -0.87
N GLU A 229 -2.45 -4.90 -0.12
CA GLU A 229 -3.39 -6.01 -0.04
C GLU A 229 -4.71 -5.58 0.60
N TYR A 230 -4.67 -4.75 1.64
CA TYR A 230 -5.88 -4.15 2.21
C TYR A 230 -6.61 -3.25 1.21
N LYS A 231 -5.90 -2.50 0.36
CA LYS A 231 -6.52 -1.66 -0.67
C LYS A 231 -7.27 -2.51 -1.69
N ARG A 232 -6.63 -3.57 -2.18
CA ARG A 232 -7.25 -4.55 -3.09
C ARG A 232 -8.50 -5.20 -2.49
N GLN A 233 -8.49 -5.46 -1.19
CA GLN A 233 -9.64 -6.00 -0.46
C GLN A 233 -10.75 -4.94 -0.27
N LEU A 234 -10.38 -3.70 0.06
CA LEU A 234 -11.30 -2.58 0.19
C LEU A 234 -12.06 -2.31 -1.11
N ASP A 235 -11.38 -2.39 -2.26
CA ASP A 235 -11.99 -2.24 -3.58
C ASP A 235 -12.98 -3.36 -3.92
N LYS A 236 -12.86 -4.52 -3.26
CA LYS A 236 -13.83 -5.61 -3.32
C LYS A 236 -14.97 -5.47 -2.30
N GLY A 237 -14.94 -4.44 -1.46
CA GLY A 237 -15.98 -4.08 -0.51
C GLY A 237 -15.73 -4.52 0.93
N PHE A 238 -14.66 -5.27 1.24
CA PHE A 238 -14.39 -5.71 2.62
C PHE A 238 -12.90 -5.94 2.87
N VAL A 239 -12.36 -5.43 3.99
CA VAL A 239 -10.95 -5.58 4.37
C VAL A 239 -10.80 -6.61 5.49
N TRP A 240 -9.98 -7.63 5.25
CA TRP A 240 -9.61 -8.67 6.22
C TRP A 240 -8.50 -8.18 7.17
N LEU A 241 -8.83 -7.18 7.99
CA LEU A 241 -8.00 -6.75 9.11
C LEU A 241 -7.74 -7.91 10.09
N PRO A 242 -6.66 -7.89 10.90
CA PRO A 242 -6.36 -8.98 11.82
C PRO A 242 -7.53 -9.32 12.77
N SER A 243 -8.21 -8.30 13.33
CA SER A 243 -9.43 -8.50 14.12
C SER A 243 -10.56 -9.19 13.34
N ARG A 244 -10.75 -8.84 12.05
CA ARG A 244 -11.79 -9.40 11.17
C ARG A 244 -11.50 -10.83 10.74
N LYS A 245 -10.22 -11.16 10.49
CA LYS A 245 -9.78 -12.54 10.26
C LYS A 245 -10.08 -13.45 11.45
N LYS A 246 -9.83 -12.98 12.67
CA LYS A 246 -10.14 -13.73 13.89
C LYS A 246 -11.66 -13.99 14.03
N ILE A 247 -12.49 -12.97 13.82
CA ILE A 247 -13.95 -13.11 13.84
C ILE A 247 -14.39 -14.14 12.78
N HIS A 248 -13.82 -14.09 11.58
CA HIS A 248 -14.12 -15.05 10.52
C HIS A 248 -13.81 -16.49 10.94
N GLN A 249 -12.64 -16.74 11.53
CA GLN A 249 -12.25 -18.06 12.03
C GLN A 249 -13.24 -18.58 13.09
N GLU A 250 -13.72 -17.71 13.99
CA GLU A 250 -14.74 -18.06 14.98
C GLU A 250 -16.10 -18.36 14.33
N THR A 251 -16.51 -17.56 13.35
CA THR A 251 -17.76 -17.75 12.56
C THR A 251 -17.74 -19.08 11.80
N VAL A 252 -16.65 -19.39 11.08
CA VAL A 252 -16.50 -20.66 10.35
C VAL A 252 -16.47 -21.84 11.32
N SER A 253 -15.70 -21.73 12.41
CA SER A 253 -15.63 -22.77 13.44
C SER A 253 -17.01 -23.05 14.06
N ALA A 254 -17.83 -22.03 14.30
CA ALA A 254 -19.19 -22.21 14.80
C ALA A 254 -20.06 -23.01 13.82
N ILE A 255 -20.03 -22.65 12.53
CA ILE A 255 -20.80 -23.30 11.47
C ILE A 255 -20.38 -24.77 11.30
N LEU A 256 -19.09 -25.06 11.28
CA LEU A 256 -18.56 -26.42 11.17
C LEU A 256 -18.88 -27.29 12.40
N ASN A 257 -19.09 -26.67 13.56
CA ASN A 257 -19.58 -27.31 14.78
C ASN A 257 -21.11 -27.34 14.90
N HIS A 258 -21.82 -27.10 13.79
CA HIS A 258 -23.28 -27.13 13.68
C HIS A 258 -24.01 -26.08 14.54
N ARG A 259 -23.35 -24.99 14.93
CA ARG A 259 -24.00 -23.82 15.56
C ARG A 259 -24.12 -22.70 14.55
N TRP A 260 -25.12 -21.84 14.73
CA TRP A 260 -25.22 -20.62 13.94
C TRP A 260 -24.55 -19.47 14.68
N PRO A 261 -23.55 -18.81 14.08
CA PRO A 261 -22.89 -17.67 14.71
C PRO A 261 -23.87 -16.51 14.86
N SER A 262 -23.73 -15.79 15.97
CA SER A 262 -24.45 -14.58 16.30
C SER A 262 -23.42 -13.48 16.58
N GLU A 263 -23.19 -12.68 15.55
CA GLU A 263 -22.27 -11.55 15.54
C GLU A 263 -22.93 -10.34 16.24
N ILE A 264 -22.44 -10.04 17.44
CA ILE A 264 -22.99 -9.00 18.32
C ILE A 264 -22.01 -7.83 18.37
N GLY A 265 -22.48 -6.64 18.02
CA GLY A 265 -21.65 -5.44 18.05
C GLY A 265 -22.46 -4.19 17.80
N GLU A 266 -22.02 -3.05 18.33
CA GLU A 266 -22.71 -1.77 18.15
C GLU A 266 -22.88 -1.39 16.66
N ALA A 267 -23.79 -0.46 16.38
CA ALA A 267 -23.97 0.07 15.04
C ALA A 267 -22.63 0.64 14.50
N GLY A 268 -22.34 0.38 13.22
CA GLY A 268 -21.10 0.85 12.58
C GLY A 268 -19.85 -0.01 12.78
N SER A 269 -19.90 -1.07 13.59
CA SER A 269 -18.79 -2.04 13.78
C SER A 269 -18.47 -2.90 12.55
N GLY A 270 -19.36 -2.98 11.55
CA GLY A 270 -19.15 -3.78 10.33
C GLY A 270 -19.63 -5.24 10.42
N LYS A 271 -20.47 -5.60 11.40
CA LYS A 271 -21.05 -6.95 11.56
C LYS A 271 -21.79 -7.49 10.32
N SER A 272 -22.57 -6.64 9.62
CA SER A 272 -23.28 -7.08 8.41
C SER A 272 -22.31 -7.38 7.26
N ASP A 273 -21.27 -6.56 7.09
CA ASP A 273 -20.26 -6.76 6.05
C ASP A 273 -19.38 -7.99 6.35
N GLN A 274 -19.06 -8.23 7.63
CA GLN A 274 -18.35 -9.42 8.10
C GLN A 274 -19.14 -10.70 7.81
N ALA A 275 -20.44 -10.72 8.11
CA ALA A 275 -21.32 -11.84 7.81
C ALA A 275 -21.43 -12.11 6.30
N ASP A 276 -21.50 -11.06 5.48
CA ASP A 276 -21.57 -11.18 4.02
C ASP A 276 -20.27 -11.73 3.44
N ALA A 277 -19.12 -11.21 3.89
CA ALA A 277 -17.81 -11.69 3.48
C ALA A 277 -17.61 -13.16 3.88
N ALA A 278 -18.03 -13.54 5.09
CA ALA A 278 -17.96 -14.94 5.55
C ALA A 278 -18.87 -15.87 4.72
N ALA A 279 -20.07 -15.43 4.34
CA ALA A 279 -20.98 -16.19 3.50
C ALA A 279 -20.41 -16.45 2.09
N ILE A 280 -19.76 -15.44 1.50
CA ILE A 280 -19.10 -15.55 0.19
C ILE A 280 -17.92 -16.53 0.27
N GLU A 281 -17.07 -16.46 1.28
CA GLU A 281 -15.95 -17.40 1.47
C GLU A 281 -16.45 -18.85 1.64
N LEU A 282 -17.51 -19.06 2.44
CA LEU A 282 -18.04 -20.39 2.73
C LEU A 282 -18.82 -21.02 1.57
N THR A 283 -19.58 -20.23 0.82
CA THR A 283 -20.53 -20.76 -0.17
C THR A 283 -20.18 -20.37 -1.61
N GLY A 284 -19.45 -19.28 -1.81
CA GLY A 284 -19.20 -18.63 -3.09
C GLY A 284 -20.33 -17.70 -3.54
N TYR A 285 -21.32 -17.46 -2.69
CA TYR A 285 -22.49 -16.64 -3.00
C TYR A 285 -22.75 -15.65 -1.87
N PRO A 286 -23.31 -14.46 -2.17
CA PRO A 286 -23.81 -13.57 -1.15
C PRO A 286 -24.96 -14.22 -0.37
N PRO A 287 -25.14 -13.85 0.92
CA PRO A 287 -26.21 -14.41 1.73
C PRO A 287 -27.59 -13.90 1.26
N THR A 288 -28.64 -14.61 1.66
CA THR A 288 -29.99 -14.06 1.59
C THR A 288 -30.27 -13.27 2.86
N THR A 289 -30.71 -12.02 2.73
CA THR A 289 -30.93 -11.15 3.90
C THR A 289 -32.35 -11.25 4.43
N ILE A 290 -32.47 -11.32 5.76
CA ILE A 290 -33.73 -11.28 6.50
C ILE A 290 -33.67 -10.08 7.44
N GLU A 291 -34.45 -9.05 7.16
CA GLU A 291 -34.66 -7.94 8.10
C GLU A 291 -35.59 -8.41 9.23
N CYS A 292 -35.06 -8.51 10.44
CA CYS A 292 -35.81 -9.06 11.57
C CYS A 292 -36.65 -7.99 12.27
N GLU A 293 -37.91 -8.35 12.50
CA GLU A 293 -38.88 -7.59 13.27
C GLU A 293 -39.61 -8.51 14.25
N SER A 294 -40.36 -7.92 15.18
CA SER A 294 -41.17 -8.68 16.14
C SER A 294 -42.25 -9.53 15.47
N ILE A 295 -42.68 -9.14 14.26
CA ILE A 295 -43.70 -9.84 13.47
C ILE A 295 -43.13 -10.86 12.49
N THR A 296 -41.80 -10.91 12.29
CA THR A 296 -41.17 -11.86 11.36
C THR A 296 -41.61 -13.28 11.69
N GLY A 297 -42.14 -13.98 10.69
CA GLY A 297 -42.72 -15.30 10.86
C GLY A 297 -42.67 -16.12 9.57
N GLU A 298 -43.59 -17.07 9.43
CA GLU A 298 -43.59 -18.03 8.31
C GLU A 298 -43.70 -17.34 6.95
N THR A 299 -44.53 -16.30 6.82
CA THR A 299 -44.69 -15.54 5.58
C THR A 299 -43.37 -14.94 5.10
N GLN A 300 -42.63 -14.27 5.98
CA GLN A 300 -41.36 -13.62 5.65
C GLN A 300 -40.23 -14.63 5.47
N LEU A 301 -40.15 -15.65 6.32
CA LEU A 301 -39.05 -16.61 6.30
C LEU A 301 -39.18 -17.66 5.20
N ILE A 302 -40.40 -18.18 4.98
CA ILE A 302 -40.66 -19.36 4.15
C ILE A 302 -41.30 -19.00 2.82
N GLY A 303 -42.32 -18.14 2.81
CA GLY A 303 -42.90 -17.63 1.58
C GLY A 303 -44.32 -17.09 1.69
N GLU A 304 -44.72 -16.35 0.67
CA GLU A 304 -46.01 -15.68 0.56
C GLU A 304 -46.66 -15.91 -0.81
N GLN A 305 -47.98 -15.78 -0.87
CA GLN A 305 -48.70 -15.89 -2.14
C GLN A 305 -48.55 -14.60 -2.95
N ALA A 306 -48.07 -14.72 -4.18
CA ALA A 306 -47.90 -13.65 -5.14
C ALA A 306 -48.76 -13.91 -6.40
N ILE A 307 -49.03 -12.85 -7.16
CA ILE A 307 -49.76 -12.93 -8.43
C ILE A 307 -48.79 -12.64 -9.56
N ASP A 308 -48.80 -13.50 -10.57
CA ASP A 308 -48.01 -13.34 -11.79
C ASP A 308 -48.58 -12.22 -12.65
N SER A 309 -47.78 -11.20 -12.95
CA SER A 309 -48.20 -10.02 -13.70
C SER A 309 -48.52 -10.31 -15.18
N GLU A 310 -47.99 -11.39 -15.74
CA GLU A 310 -48.19 -11.76 -17.16
C GLU A 310 -49.34 -12.76 -17.33
N THR A 311 -49.43 -13.76 -16.43
CA THR A 311 -50.43 -14.84 -16.55
C THR A 311 -51.66 -14.64 -15.66
N GLY A 312 -51.60 -13.75 -14.67
CA GLY A 312 -52.65 -13.56 -13.66
C GLY A 312 -52.83 -14.74 -12.70
N GLY A 313 -51.99 -15.79 -12.82
CA GLY A 313 -51.99 -16.94 -11.92
C GLY A 313 -51.36 -16.63 -10.57
N SER A 314 -51.77 -17.34 -9.52
CA SER A 314 -51.10 -17.23 -8.21
C SER A 314 -49.97 -18.25 -8.07
N TYR A 315 -48.89 -17.85 -7.44
CA TYR A 315 -47.73 -18.68 -7.11
C TYR A 315 -47.20 -18.32 -5.72
N ILE A 316 -46.33 -19.14 -5.15
CA ILE A 316 -45.69 -18.83 -3.87
C ILE A 316 -44.30 -18.28 -4.15
N LYS A 317 -44.05 -17.03 -3.77
CA LYS A 317 -42.71 -16.46 -3.73
C LYS A 317 -42.06 -16.92 -2.43
N TYR A 318 -40.92 -17.61 -2.51
CA TYR A 318 -40.26 -18.13 -1.32
C TYR A 318 -39.52 -17.05 -0.57
N GLY A 319 -39.57 -17.12 0.76
CA GLY A 319 -38.87 -16.22 1.67
C GLY A 319 -37.37 -16.54 1.76
N PRO A 320 -36.54 -15.61 2.26
CA PRO A 320 -35.08 -15.71 2.17
C PRO A 320 -34.51 -16.98 2.84
N LEU A 321 -35.08 -17.41 3.97
CA LEU A 321 -34.63 -18.63 4.66
C LEU A 321 -34.86 -19.88 3.78
N LYS A 322 -36.03 -19.98 3.13
CA LYS A 322 -36.30 -21.08 2.19
C LYS A 322 -35.42 -21.00 0.95
N GLN A 323 -35.18 -19.81 0.42
CA GLN A 323 -34.27 -19.61 -0.72
C GLN A 323 -32.83 -20.04 -0.41
N ALA A 324 -32.31 -19.69 0.77
CA ALA A 324 -30.97 -20.09 1.19
C ALA A 324 -30.86 -21.61 1.36
N PHE A 325 -31.87 -22.24 1.93
CA PHE A 325 -31.83 -23.67 2.26
C PHE A 325 -32.10 -24.58 1.06
N THR A 326 -32.93 -24.14 0.11
CA THR A 326 -33.40 -25.00 -0.99
C THR A 326 -32.88 -24.58 -2.36
N GLY A 327 -32.37 -23.34 -2.51
CA GLY A 327 -31.94 -22.79 -3.79
C GLY A 327 -33.08 -22.39 -4.73
N TYR A 328 -34.34 -22.62 -4.35
CA TYR A 328 -35.51 -22.19 -5.11
C TYR A 328 -35.97 -20.79 -4.67
N GLU A 329 -36.35 -19.97 -5.62
CA GLU A 329 -36.90 -18.61 -5.44
C GLU A 329 -38.42 -18.59 -5.39
N ASP A 330 -39.10 -19.48 -6.11
CA ASP A 330 -40.56 -19.58 -6.11
C ASP A 330 -41.08 -20.97 -6.49
N SER A 331 -42.40 -21.17 -6.36
CA SER A 331 -43.06 -22.45 -6.61
C SER A 331 -43.21 -22.85 -8.08
N ARG A 332 -42.83 -21.99 -9.04
CA ARG A 332 -42.92 -22.27 -10.48
C ARG A 332 -41.66 -22.95 -11.01
N GLN A 333 -40.55 -22.80 -10.30
CA GLN A 333 -39.26 -23.38 -10.66
C GLN A 333 -39.28 -24.91 -10.57
N LYS A 334 -38.72 -25.56 -11.59
CA LYS A 334 -38.56 -27.03 -11.64
C LYS A 334 -37.21 -27.49 -11.08
N GLU A 335 -36.22 -26.62 -11.17
CA GLU A 335 -34.85 -26.83 -10.70
C GLU A 335 -34.45 -25.61 -9.87
N PRO A 336 -33.60 -25.77 -8.85
CA PRO A 336 -33.17 -24.65 -8.03
C PRO A 336 -32.25 -23.72 -8.83
N THR A 337 -32.30 -22.41 -8.56
CA THR A 337 -31.34 -21.43 -9.10
C THR A 337 -29.92 -21.78 -8.67
N PHE A 338 -29.77 -22.26 -7.43
CA PHE A 338 -28.48 -22.63 -6.84
C PHE A 338 -28.41 -24.12 -6.55
N LYS A 339 -27.27 -24.76 -6.90
CA LYS A 339 -27.06 -26.21 -6.69
C LYS A 339 -26.52 -26.54 -5.30
N THR A 340 -26.18 -25.54 -4.51
CA THR A 340 -25.76 -25.64 -3.12
C THR A 340 -26.57 -24.67 -2.27
N GLY A 341 -26.67 -24.96 -0.98
CA GLY A 341 -27.26 -24.06 -0.01
C GLY A 341 -26.41 -22.79 0.14
N ARG A 342 -27.06 -21.76 0.66
CA ARG A 342 -26.46 -20.46 0.97
C ARG A 342 -26.63 -20.15 2.45
N ILE A 343 -25.94 -19.10 2.91
CA ILE A 343 -26.16 -18.54 4.23
C ILE A 343 -27.37 -17.60 4.20
N ALA A 344 -28.26 -17.73 5.18
CA ALA A 344 -29.25 -16.71 5.51
C ALA A 344 -28.71 -15.76 6.59
N ARG A 345 -28.66 -14.45 6.31
CA ARG A 345 -28.28 -13.44 7.30
C ARG A 345 -29.53 -12.93 8.01
N PHE A 346 -29.64 -13.18 9.31
CA PHE A 346 -30.68 -12.60 10.17
C PHE A 346 -30.18 -11.26 10.68
N ASP A 347 -30.59 -10.19 10.02
CA ASP A 347 -30.20 -8.84 10.39
C ASP A 347 -31.12 -8.26 11.46
N GLU A 348 -30.55 -7.56 12.43
CA GLU A 348 -31.23 -7.09 13.63
C GLU A 348 -31.95 -8.20 14.42
N SER A 349 -31.31 -9.37 14.53
CA SER A 349 -31.92 -10.60 15.07
C SER A 349 -32.48 -10.46 16.50
N GLY A 350 -31.97 -9.52 17.30
CA GLY A 350 -32.50 -9.18 18.63
C GLY A 350 -33.95 -8.68 18.62
N ARG A 351 -34.51 -8.31 17.46
CA ARG A 351 -35.92 -7.91 17.30
C ARG A 351 -36.87 -9.08 17.07
N LEU A 352 -36.35 -10.30 16.89
CA LEU A 352 -37.17 -11.46 16.55
C LEU A 352 -38.20 -11.78 17.64
N GLY A 353 -39.46 -11.94 17.21
CA GLY A 353 -40.53 -12.42 18.08
C GLY A 353 -40.51 -13.95 18.28
N PRO A 354 -41.26 -14.47 19.28
CA PRO A 354 -41.30 -15.91 19.59
C PRO A 354 -41.77 -16.81 18.43
N LYS A 355 -42.57 -16.28 17.50
CA LYS A 355 -43.07 -17.01 16.34
C LYS A 355 -41.93 -17.49 15.43
N ALA A 356 -40.95 -16.63 15.17
CA ALA A 356 -39.80 -16.95 14.34
C ALA A 356 -38.92 -18.05 14.94
N TYR A 357 -38.67 -18.01 16.25
CA TYR A 357 -37.78 -18.97 16.93
C TYR A 357 -38.18 -20.42 16.74
N SER A 358 -39.48 -20.71 16.71
CA SER A 358 -39.97 -22.07 16.47
C SER A 358 -39.61 -22.60 15.08
N ILE A 359 -39.67 -21.74 14.06
CA ILE A 359 -39.35 -22.06 12.66
C ILE A 359 -37.83 -22.21 12.53
N ILE A 360 -37.10 -21.20 13.00
CA ILE A 360 -35.63 -21.15 12.98
C ILE A 360 -35.04 -22.40 13.65
N LYS A 361 -35.53 -22.77 14.84
CA LYS A 361 -35.03 -23.95 15.56
C LYS A 361 -35.25 -25.25 14.79
N LYS A 362 -36.41 -25.39 14.14
CA LYS A 362 -36.69 -26.54 13.26
C LYS A 362 -35.73 -26.53 12.08
N THR A 363 -35.58 -25.40 11.40
CA THR A 363 -34.68 -25.25 10.25
C THR A 363 -33.23 -25.56 10.60
N ARG A 364 -32.74 -25.11 11.76
CA ARG A 364 -31.37 -25.42 12.24
C ARG A 364 -31.13 -26.92 12.44
N GLN A 365 -32.16 -27.69 12.79
CA GLN A 365 -32.06 -29.13 13.02
C GLN A 365 -32.10 -29.95 11.72
N MET A 366 -32.42 -29.33 10.58
CA MET A 366 -32.48 -30.01 9.30
C MET A 366 -31.09 -30.33 8.78
N LYS A 367 -31.00 -31.47 8.10
CA LYS A 367 -29.80 -31.95 7.42
C LYS A 367 -29.99 -31.86 5.91
N PRO A 368 -28.90 -31.78 5.14
CA PRO A 368 -28.99 -31.86 3.68
C PRO A 368 -29.75 -33.11 3.22
N GLY A 369 -30.73 -32.92 2.34
CA GLY A 369 -31.66 -33.94 1.86
C GLY A 369 -32.99 -34.02 2.62
N ASP A 370 -33.13 -33.43 3.81
CA ASP A 370 -34.41 -33.37 4.52
C ASP A 370 -35.41 -32.51 3.74
N ASP A 371 -36.71 -32.84 3.81
CA ASP A 371 -37.77 -32.04 3.20
C ASP A 371 -37.97 -30.73 3.96
N PHE A 372 -37.78 -29.61 3.26
CA PHE A 372 -38.04 -28.27 3.76
C PHE A 372 -39.10 -27.58 2.91
N TYR A 373 -40.36 -27.80 3.29
CA TYR A 373 -41.54 -27.26 2.61
C TYR A 373 -41.62 -27.70 1.14
N GLY A 374 -41.45 -29.00 0.89
CA GLY A 374 -41.59 -29.62 -0.43
C GLY A 374 -40.34 -29.65 -1.31
N HIS A 375 -39.21 -29.11 -0.82
CA HIS A 375 -37.91 -29.13 -1.50
C HIS A 375 -36.82 -29.65 -0.56
N PRO A 376 -35.82 -30.37 -1.06
CA PRO A 376 -34.72 -30.87 -0.23
C PRO A 376 -33.83 -29.72 0.24
N VAL A 377 -33.37 -29.79 1.50
CA VAL A 377 -32.30 -28.92 2.00
C VAL A 377 -31.00 -29.21 1.24
N LEU A 378 -30.38 -28.18 0.70
CA LEU A 378 -29.12 -28.27 -0.02
C LEU A 378 -27.91 -28.24 0.94
N PRO A 379 -26.81 -28.94 0.61
CA PRO A 379 -25.55 -28.82 1.36
C PRO A 379 -25.00 -27.39 1.40
N GLY A 380 -24.46 -26.96 2.53
CA GLY A 380 -24.00 -25.59 2.74
C GLY A 380 -25.08 -24.59 3.17
N ALA A 381 -26.31 -25.06 3.39
CA ALA A 381 -27.34 -24.22 3.99
C ALA A 381 -26.99 -23.92 5.45
N GLY A 382 -27.07 -22.64 5.84
CA GLY A 382 -26.76 -22.19 7.19
C GLY A 382 -27.30 -20.79 7.44
N ALA A 383 -27.00 -20.23 8.61
CA ALA A 383 -27.35 -18.86 8.92
C ALA A 383 -26.29 -18.18 9.79
N ILE A 384 -26.19 -16.86 9.64
CA ILE A 384 -25.40 -15.96 10.48
C ILE A 384 -26.36 -14.90 11.01
N TRP A 385 -26.30 -14.61 12.30
CA TRP A 385 -27.15 -13.62 12.96
C TRP A 385 -26.32 -12.37 13.23
N THR A 386 -26.88 -11.19 12.99
CA THR A 386 -26.26 -9.91 13.32
C THR A 386 -27.16 -9.13 14.25
N SER A 387 -26.62 -8.60 15.35
CA SER A 387 -27.40 -7.77 16.28
C SER A 387 -26.57 -6.74 17.02
N ASN A 388 -27.16 -5.60 17.37
CA ASN A 388 -26.60 -4.72 18.39
C ASN A 388 -26.81 -5.34 19.78
N PRO A 389 -25.90 -5.06 20.74
CA PRO A 389 -26.06 -5.51 22.12
C PRO A 389 -27.35 -4.98 22.75
N VAL A 390 -27.87 -5.71 23.72
CA VAL A 390 -29.03 -5.31 24.53
C VAL A 390 -28.60 -4.19 25.48
N GLY A 391 -29.41 -3.13 25.56
CA GLY A 391 -29.19 -2.02 26.47
C GLY A 391 -30.26 -0.94 26.33
N PRO A 392 -30.18 0.14 27.13
CA PRO A 392 -31.19 1.20 27.19
C PRO A 392 -31.42 1.91 25.86
N ARG A 393 -30.43 1.94 24.96
CA ARG A 393 -30.57 2.52 23.61
C ARG A 393 -31.54 1.71 22.74
N TYR A 394 -31.63 0.41 22.98
CA TYR A 394 -32.38 -0.53 22.15
C TYR A 394 -33.40 -1.33 22.98
N PRO A 395 -34.48 -0.68 23.45
CA PRO A 395 -35.46 -1.33 24.33
C PRO A 395 -36.27 -2.44 23.63
N ASP A 396 -36.32 -2.42 22.31
CA ASP A 396 -36.97 -3.39 21.44
C ASP A 396 -36.10 -4.62 21.12
N ARG A 397 -34.85 -4.64 21.61
CA ARG A 397 -33.93 -5.77 21.42
C ARG A 397 -33.95 -6.67 22.64
N HIS A 398 -34.04 -7.96 22.38
CA HIS A 398 -34.07 -8.97 23.41
C HIS A 398 -33.00 -10.01 23.14
N ALA A 399 -32.31 -10.41 24.21
CA ALA A 399 -31.41 -11.55 24.11
C ALA A 399 -32.24 -12.81 23.74
N PRO A 400 -31.71 -13.71 22.90
CA PRO A 400 -32.40 -14.94 22.56
C PRO A 400 -32.76 -15.73 23.83
N ASP A 401 -33.84 -16.51 23.78
CA ASP A 401 -34.21 -17.35 24.92
C ASP A 401 -33.12 -18.42 25.21
N PRO A 402 -33.06 -18.99 26.43
CA PRO A 402 -32.02 -19.95 26.79
C PRO A 402 -31.96 -21.20 25.90
N ALA A 403 -33.07 -21.58 25.25
CA ALA A 403 -33.09 -22.72 24.35
C ALA A 403 -32.49 -22.36 22.98
N MET A 404 -32.74 -21.15 22.48
CA MET A 404 -32.14 -20.63 21.25
C MET A 404 -30.65 -20.34 21.45
N ARG A 405 -30.23 -19.74 22.58
CA ARG A 405 -28.80 -19.48 22.86
C ARG A 405 -27.92 -20.72 22.79
N ARG A 406 -28.45 -21.92 23.09
CA ARG A 406 -27.69 -23.19 22.98
C ARG A 406 -27.40 -23.60 21.53
N GLU A 407 -28.19 -23.11 20.59
CA GLU A 407 -28.05 -23.37 19.15
C GLU A 407 -27.15 -22.33 18.46
N LEU A 408 -26.90 -21.19 19.13
CA LEU A 408 -26.09 -20.09 18.64
C LEU A 408 -24.66 -20.13 19.21
N ALA A 409 -23.73 -19.49 18.51
CA ALA A 409 -22.41 -19.14 19.02
C ALA A 409 -22.28 -17.62 19.02
N GLU A 410 -22.30 -17.00 20.20
CA GLU A 410 -22.15 -15.55 20.33
C GLU A 410 -20.69 -15.16 20.03
N ILE A 411 -20.51 -14.22 19.11
CA ILE A 411 -19.22 -13.69 18.66
C ILE A 411 -19.30 -12.18 18.72
N ASN A 412 -18.37 -11.54 19.43
CA ASN A 412 -18.36 -10.08 19.54
C ASN A 412 -17.66 -9.46 18.34
N VAL A 413 -18.29 -8.46 17.73
CA VAL A 413 -17.76 -7.68 16.61
C VAL A 413 -17.53 -6.26 17.09
N ASP A 414 -16.32 -6.03 17.60
CA ASP A 414 -15.90 -4.71 18.06
C ASP A 414 -15.43 -3.84 16.89
N TYR A 415 -15.55 -2.52 17.06
CA TYR A 415 -14.93 -1.56 16.15
C TYR A 415 -13.40 -1.77 16.12
N PRO A 416 -12.70 -1.61 14.98
CA PRO A 416 -11.26 -1.88 14.91
C PRO A 416 -10.47 -1.12 15.97
N GLU A 417 -9.43 -1.78 16.49
CA GLU A 417 -8.61 -1.22 17.57
C GLU A 417 -7.83 0.02 17.08
N MET A 418 -7.62 0.97 17.99
CA MET A 418 -6.72 2.09 17.80
C MET A 418 -5.87 2.26 19.05
N SER A 419 -4.67 1.70 19.02
CA SER A 419 -3.63 1.84 20.03
C SER A 419 -2.26 1.96 19.37
N LYS A 420 -1.22 2.31 20.15
CA LYS A 420 0.15 2.39 19.60
C LYS A 420 0.68 1.02 19.16
N GLU A 421 0.23 -0.06 19.81
CA GLU A 421 0.59 -1.43 19.46
C GLU A 421 -0.29 -2.03 18.35
N ASN A 422 -1.59 -1.69 18.34
CA ASN A 422 -2.56 -2.18 17.37
C ASN A 422 -3.34 -1.01 16.73
N PRO A 423 -2.74 -0.30 15.76
CA PRO A 423 -3.34 0.85 15.09
C PRO A 423 -4.26 0.44 13.90
N GLU A 424 -5.07 -0.62 14.03
CA GLU A 424 -5.84 -1.18 12.90
C GLU A 424 -6.74 -0.13 12.22
N LEU A 425 -7.41 0.71 13.01
CA LEU A 425 -8.27 1.77 12.49
C LEU A 425 -7.50 2.80 11.66
N TYR A 426 -6.30 3.16 12.12
CA TYR A 426 -5.41 4.07 11.40
C TYR A 426 -4.87 3.43 10.11
N GLU A 427 -4.49 2.15 10.15
CA GLU A 427 -4.04 1.40 8.97
C GLU A 427 -5.16 1.25 7.93
N PHE A 428 -6.40 1.05 8.37
CA PHE A 428 -7.57 1.07 7.50
C PHE A 428 -7.77 2.45 6.84
N ALA A 429 -7.60 3.54 7.60
CA ALA A 429 -7.71 4.89 7.06
C ALA A 429 -6.57 5.22 6.06
N LEU A 430 -5.34 4.81 6.35
CA LEU A 430 -4.21 4.88 5.41
C LEU A 430 -4.51 4.11 4.11
N THR A 431 -5.07 2.91 4.25
CA THR A 431 -5.47 2.08 3.11
C THR A 431 -6.49 2.81 2.23
N ALA A 432 -7.50 3.43 2.84
CA ALA A 432 -8.51 4.18 2.10
C ALA A 432 -8.00 5.49 1.47
N LEU A 433 -6.81 5.97 1.85
CA LEU A 433 -6.13 7.10 1.20
C LEU A 433 -5.28 6.67 0.01
N LEU A 434 -4.92 5.39 -0.12
CA LEU A 434 -4.22 4.89 -1.31
C LEU A 434 -5.10 5.09 -2.54
N ASP A 435 -4.52 5.68 -3.57
CA ASP A 435 -5.15 5.75 -4.90
C ASP A 435 -5.02 4.40 -5.63
N GLU A 436 -5.54 4.35 -6.87
CA GLU A 436 -5.46 3.17 -7.74
C GLU A 436 -4.01 2.76 -8.06
N ASN A 437 -3.05 3.67 -7.94
CA ASN A 437 -1.63 3.43 -8.16
C ASN A 437 -0.86 3.09 -6.86
N ASN A 438 -1.58 2.82 -5.77
CA ASN A 438 -1.03 2.57 -4.43
C ASN A 438 -0.15 3.72 -3.92
N HIS A 439 -0.49 4.95 -4.27
CA HIS A 439 0.18 6.18 -3.84
C HIS A 439 -0.73 6.98 -2.89
N ILE A 440 -0.13 7.76 -1.98
CA ILE A 440 -0.84 8.66 -1.06
C ILE A 440 -0.48 10.10 -1.37
N SER A 441 -1.43 10.90 -1.86
CA SER A 441 -1.24 12.31 -2.18
C SER A 441 -1.46 13.24 -0.97
N VAL A 442 -0.89 12.87 0.18
CA VAL A 442 -0.95 13.63 1.43
C VAL A 442 0.48 13.85 1.93
N ALA A 443 0.76 15.00 2.55
CA ALA A 443 2.06 15.28 3.15
C ALA A 443 2.32 14.32 4.33
N GLN A 444 3.58 13.87 4.49
CA GLN A 444 3.95 12.90 5.53
C GLN A 444 3.55 13.38 6.93
N GLU A 445 3.72 14.68 7.17
CA GLU A 445 3.47 15.35 8.44
C GLU A 445 1.98 15.33 8.83
N GLU A 446 1.06 15.21 7.86
CA GLU A 446 -0.36 15.07 8.14
C GLU A 446 -0.76 13.63 8.46
N LEU A 447 0.07 12.65 8.11
CA LEU A 447 -0.23 11.23 8.27
C LEU A 447 0.45 10.63 9.49
N ALA A 448 1.73 10.95 9.69
CA ALA A 448 2.61 10.18 10.56
C ALA A 448 2.28 10.35 12.05
N PRO A 449 2.33 9.27 12.86
CA PRO A 449 2.44 9.43 14.30
C PRO A 449 3.75 10.15 14.65
N ALA A 450 3.74 10.92 15.74
CA ALA A 450 4.94 11.58 16.26
C ALA A 450 5.64 10.70 17.31
N TYR A 451 6.96 10.87 17.37
CA TYR A 451 7.87 10.06 18.17
C TYR A 451 8.71 10.94 19.10
N GLU A 452 9.09 10.37 20.23
CA GLU A 452 10.07 10.93 21.15
C GLU A 452 11.30 10.02 21.22
N LYS A 453 12.47 10.64 21.11
CA LYS A 453 13.74 9.95 21.32
C LYS A 453 13.91 9.65 22.80
N LYS A 454 14.09 8.38 23.13
CA LYS A 454 14.32 7.89 24.49
C LYS A 454 15.70 7.26 24.60
N ASP A 455 16.54 7.88 25.41
CA ASP A 455 17.88 7.37 25.68
C ASP A 455 17.82 6.10 26.53
N ILE A 456 18.68 5.13 26.19
CA ILE A 456 18.75 3.83 26.86
C ILE A 456 19.84 3.89 27.94
N PRO A 457 19.51 3.58 29.20
CA PRO A 457 20.47 3.52 30.30
C PRO A 457 21.66 2.60 29.97
N GLU A 458 22.88 3.00 30.34
CA GLU A 458 24.12 2.27 30.02
C GLU A 458 24.07 0.77 30.37
N ASN A 459 23.44 0.42 31.49
CA ASN A 459 23.30 -0.95 31.97
C ASN A 459 22.28 -1.80 31.19
N GLN A 460 21.53 -1.19 30.26
CA GLN A 460 20.50 -1.83 29.43
C GLN A 460 20.82 -1.73 27.93
N ARG A 461 22.00 -1.19 27.57
CA ARG A 461 22.39 -1.05 26.17
C ARG A 461 22.74 -2.41 25.57
N GLU A 462 22.20 -2.66 24.39
CA GLU A 462 22.51 -3.85 23.61
C GLU A 462 23.76 -3.59 22.76
N VAL A 463 24.67 -4.57 22.69
CA VAL A 463 25.82 -4.55 21.79
C VAL A 463 25.49 -5.42 20.59
N LEU A 464 25.52 -4.82 19.40
CA LEU A 464 25.24 -5.50 18.14
C LEU A 464 26.43 -6.36 17.70
N GLU A 465 26.20 -7.27 16.74
CA GLU A 465 27.24 -8.17 16.21
C GLU A 465 28.46 -7.44 15.63
N ASP A 466 28.27 -6.21 15.15
CA ASP A 466 29.32 -5.35 14.60
C ASP A 466 30.09 -4.55 15.68
N GLY A 467 29.76 -4.75 16.96
CA GLY A 467 30.35 -4.03 18.10
C GLY A 467 29.72 -2.66 18.38
N SER A 468 28.73 -2.22 17.60
CA SER A 468 27.99 -0.98 17.84
C SER A 468 27.10 -1.10 19.08
N ILE A 469 26.99 -0.01 19.85
CA ILE A 469 26.18 0.03 21.08
C ILE A 469 24.90 0.81 20.82
N VAL A 470 23.75 0.24 21.20
CA VAL A 470 22.45 0.90 21.07
C VAL A 470 22.25 1.92 22.20
N ILE A 471 22.19 3.21 21.86
CA ILE A 471 22.16 4.31 22.83
C ILE A 471 20.77 4.94 23.03
N ALA A 472 19.89 4.86 22.04
CA ALA A 472 18.54 5.42 22.13
C ALA A 472 17.60 4.77 21.12
N LYS A 473 16.29 4.97 21.30
CA LYS A 473 15.23 4.52 20.40
C LYS A 473 14.11 5.55 20.31
N ASP A 474 13.38 5.53 19.21
CA ASP A 474 12.16 6.31 19.05
C ASP A 474 10.96 5.55 19.58
N GLU A 475 10.19 6.18 20.47
CA GLU A 475 8.89 5.67 20.97
C GLU A 475 7.77 6.61 20.54
N VAL A 476 6.61 6.07 20.16
CA VAL A 476 5.42 6.89 19.85
C VAL A 476 5.03 7.67 21.09
N ILE A 477 4.71 8.96 20.93
CA ILE A 477 4.18 9.77 22.03
C ILE A 477 2.91 9.11 22.60
N GLU A 478 2.87 8.93 23.92
CA GLU A 478 1.78 8.16 24.56
C GLU A 478 0.44 8.91 24.53
N ASN A 479 0.46 10.24 24.62
CA ASN A 479 -0.75 11.04 24.49
C ASN A 479 -1.21 11.05 23.02
N MET A 480 -2.19 10.21 22.71
CA MET A 480 -2.74 10.06 21.36
C MET A 480 -3.38 11.35 20.80
N ALA A 481 -3.70 12.33 21.66
CA ALA A 481 -4.22 13.64 21.28
C ALA A 481 -3.14 14.70 21.04
N ASP A 482 -1.85 14.40 21.26
CA ASP A 482 -0.78 15.39 21.12
C ASP A 482 -0.74 16.01 19.71
N ALA A 483 -0.70 17.35 19.64
CA ALA A 483 -0.73 18.12 18.40
C ALA A 483 0.44 17.80 17.44
N ARG A 484 1.54 17.20 17.94
CA ARG A 484 2.68 16.78 17.11
C ARG A 484 2.34 15.59 16.21
N HIS A 485 1.39 14.74 16.59
CA HIS A 485 0.92 13.66 15.70
C HIS A 485 0.31 14.25 14.44
N GLY A 486 0.35 13.55 13.31
CA GLY A 486 -0.34 13.96 12.09
C GLY A 486 -1.87 13.94 12.25
N ALA A 487 -2.56 14.71 11.41
CA ALA A 487 -4.01 14.80 11.39
C ALA A 487 -4.70 13.42 11.28
N LEU A 488 -4.21 12.51 10.43
CA LEU A 488 -4.84 11.19 10.28
C LEU A 488 -4.78 10.36 11.57
N TRP A 489 -3.65 10.39 12.27
CA TRP A 489 -3.47 9.67 13.53
C TRP A 489 -4.41 10.19 14.62
N ARG A 490 -4.46 11.51 14.79
CA ARG A 490 -5.38 12.15 15.75
C ARG A 490 -6.83 11.89 15.37
N PHE A 491 -7.16 11.92 14.07
CA PHE A 491 -8.51 11.67 13.58
C PHE A 491 -8.96 10.23 13.82
N ALA A 492 -8.13 9.23 13.51
CA ALA A 492 -8.44 7.83 13.81
C ALA A 492 -8.67 7.62 15.31
N THR A 493 -7.87 8.27 16.16
CA THR A 493 -8.07 8.24 17.62
C THR A 493 -9.39 8.91 18.02
N ALA A 494 -9.72 10.08 17.46
CA ALA A 494 -10.97 10.77 17.71
C ALA A 494 -12.19 9.91 17.33
N ILE A 495 -12.13 9.22 16.18
CA ILE A 495 -13.18 8.28 15.76
C ILE A 495 -13.28 7.11 16.74
N LYS A 496 -12.17 6.54 17.20
CA LYS A 496 -12.21 5.48 18.23
C LYS A 496 -12.83 5.98 19.52
N SER A 497 -12.47 7.17 19.99
CA SER A 497 -13.05 7.77 21.20
C SER A 497 -14.55 8.06 21.04
N LEU A 498 -14.98 8.53 19.87
CA LEU A 498 -16.39 8.69 19.53
C LEU A 498 -17.13 7.35 19.60
N GLN A 499 -16.54 6.30 19.01
CA GLN A 499 -17.11 4.94 19.05
C GLN A 499 -17.19 4.37 20.46
N ASP A 500 -16.14 4.53 21.25
CA ASP A 500 -16.14 4.09 22.65
C ASP A 500 -17.22 4.81 23.45
N SER A 501 -17.35 6.12 23.25
CA SER A 501 -18.41 6.92 23.90
C SER A 501 -19.81 6.46 23.47
N PHE A 502 -19.97 6.05 22.22
CA PHE A 502 -21.21 5.44 21.73
C PHE A 502 -21.45 4.04 22.33
N VAL A 503 -20.45 3.17 22.39
CA VAL A 503 -20.59 1.84 23.02
C VAL A 503 -20.97 1.98 24.49
N TYR A 504 -20.25 2.80 25.25
CA TYR A 504 -20.49 2.99 26.68
C TYR A 504 -21.82 3.69 26.98
N GLY A 505 -22.35 4.49 26.05
CA GLY A 505 -23.69 5.07 26.19
C GLY A 505 -24.84 4.05 26.18
N ASN A 506 -24.60 2.83 25.70
CA ASN A 506 -25.58 1.73 25.76
C ASN A 506 -25.20 0.62 26.76
N ALA A 507 -24.04 0.72 27.39
CA ALA A 507 -23.58 -0.30 28.32
C ALA A 507 -24.14 -0.03 29.73
N GLU A 508 -24.92 -0.97 30.28
CA GLU A 508 -25.31 -0.96 31.69
C GLU A 508 -24.12 -1.40 32.56
N THR A 509 -23.13 -0.53 32.74
CA THR A 509 -21.91 -0.84 33.52
C THR A 509 -21.94 -0.18 34.90
N GLU A 510 -21.61 -0.95 35.94
CA GLU A 510 -21.38 -0.39 37.29
C GLU A 510 -20.08 0.43 37.35
N LYS A 511 -19.12 0.17 36.44
CA LYS A 511 -17.84 0.85 36.35
C LYS A 511 -17.38 0.99 34.89
N TYR A 512 -17.17 2.22 34.46
CA TYR A 512 -16.53 2.55 33.18
C TYR A 512 -15.01 2.29 33.24
N PRO A 513 -14.37 1.95 32.11
CA PRO A 513 -12.92 1.83 32.05
C PRO A 513 -12.24 3.18 32.26
N ASP A 514 -11.02 3.14 32.80
CA ASP A 514 -10.24 4.36 33.09
C ASP A 514 -9.82 5.12 31.80
N THR A 515 -9.90 4.46 30.65
CA THR A 515 -9.59 5.02 29.32
C THR A 515 -10.75 5.81 28.69
N ILE A 516 -11.94 5.82 29.30
CA ILE A 516 -13.06 6.60 28.76
C ILE A 516 -12.75 8.10 28.87
N LEU A 517 -13.06 8.86 27.82
CA LEU A 517 -12.98 10.32 27.90
C LEU A 517 -13.96 10.84 28.95
N ARG A 518 -13.53 11.85 29.69
CA ARG A 518 -14.35 12.53 30.68
C ARG A 518 -14.47 13.99 30.34
N PHE A 519 -15.55 14.62 30.77
CA PHE A 519 -15.80 16.02 30.50
C PHE A 519 -16.32 16.77 31.71
N LYS A 520 -16.17 18.09 31.67
CA LYS A 520 -16.88 19.04 32.52
C LYS A 520 -17.68 19.99 31.64
N GLU A 521 -18.85 20.37 32.13
CA GLU A 521 -19.69 21.38 31.50
C GLU A 521 -19.49 22.71 32.24
N ASP A 522 -19.21 23.77 31.49
CA ASP A 522 -19.12 25.12 32.05
C ASP A 522 -20.51 25.74 32.27
N THR A 523 -20.55 26.95 32.84
CA THR A 523 -21.83 27.64 33.11
C THR A 523 -22.59 28.06 31.85
N ASP A 524 -21.92 28.09 30.70
CA ASP A 524 -22.48 28.47 29.40
C ASP A 524 -22.91 27.24 28.58
N GLY A 525 -22.74 26.03 29.12
CA GLY A 525 -23.09 24.75 28.50
C GLY A 525 -22.04 24.22 27.53
N ASN A 526 -20.83 24.78 27.52
CA ASN A 526 -19.72 24.24 26.72
C ASN A 526 -19.09 23.05 27.43
N ILE A 527 -18.74 22.04 26.64
CA ILE A 527 -18.17 20.79 27.10
C ILE A 527 -16.66 20.82 26.88
N GLU A 528 -15.89 20.62 27.95
CA GLU A 528 -14.43 20.50 27.88
C GLU A 528 -13.98 19.12 28.35
N ILE A 529 -13.13 18.45 27.55
CA ILE A 529 -12.56 17.14 27.89
C ILE A 529 -11.47 17.30 28.95
N THR A 530 -11.56 16.51 30.01
CA THR A 530 -10.60 16.50 31.13
C THR A 530 -9.59 15.37 31.00
N THR A 531 -8.31 15.67 31.23
CA THR A 531 -7.20 14.71 31.15
C THR A 531 -6.73 14.17 32.49
N ASP A 532 -7.19 14.76 33.60
CA ASP A 532 -6.84 14.39 34.98
C ASP A 532 -7.74 13.27 35.56
N GLY A 533 -8.65 12.73 34.74
CA GLY A 533 -9.62 11.72 35.16
C GLY A 533 -10.79 12.27 35.99
N SER A 534 -10.87 13.58 36.22
CA SER A 534 -12.01 14.22 36.89
C SER A 534 -13.18 14.44 35.93
N GLY A 535 -14.39 14.63 36.44
CA GLY A 535 -15.58 14.91 35.61
C GLY A 535 -16.41 13.68 35.23
N GLU A 536 -17.42 13.92 34.40
CA GLU A 536 -18.41 12.91 34.01
C GLU A 536 -17.91 12.08 32.82
N PRO A 537 -18.21 10.76 32.77
CA PRO A 537 -17.86 9.94 31.61
C PRO A 537 -18.60 10.44 30.36
N LEU A 538 -17.86 10.64 29.28
CA LEU A 538 -18.43 11.04 28.01
C LEU A 538 -19.10 9.83 27.35
N THR A 539 -20.41 9.91 27.22
CA THR A 539 -21.24 8.92 26.54
C THR A 539 -22.13 9.60 25.49
N LEU A 540 -22.35 8.90 24.38
CA LEU A 540 -23.18 9.35 23.26
C LEU A 540 -24.45 8.52 23.17
N SER A 541 -25.55 9.14 22.74
CA SER A 541 -26.87 8.53 22.72
C SER A 541 -27.19 7.89 21.38
N THR A 542 -26.83 8.53 20.28
CA THR A 542 -27.29 8.18 18.92
C THR A 542 -26.21 8.25 17.85
N SER A 543 -25.13 8.99 18.07
CA SER A 543 -24.17 9.32 17.00
C SER A 543 -22.97 8.38 16.98
N THR A 544 -22.65 7.85 15.79
CA THR A 544 -21.53 6.93 15.50
C THR A 544 -20.96 7.23 14.10
N VAL A 545 -19.76 6.70 13.77
CA VAL A 545 -19.14 6.79 12.44
C VAL A 545 -18.73 5.42 11.93
N THR A 546 -19.39 4.92 10.90
CA THR A 546 -19.13 3.61 10.32
C THR A 546 -17.77 3.54 9.61
N LEU A 547 -17.23 2.32 9.43
CA LEU A 547 -16.00 2.13 8.63
C LEU A 547 -16.20 2.55 7.16
N GLY A 548 -17.40 2.37 6.61
CA GLY A 548 -17.75 2.83 5.26
C GLY A 548 -17.72 4.36 5.14
N GLU A 549 -18.22 5.08 6.14
CA GLU A 549 -18.11 6.55 6.19
C GLU A 549 -16.65 7.00 6.30
N LEU A 550 -15.85 6.37 7.15
CA LEU A 550 -14.42 6.66 7.26
C LEU A 550 -13.70 6.46 5.91
N ALA A 551 -13.90 5.31 5.25
CA ALA A 551 -13.33 5.03 3.94
C ALA A 551 -13.80 6.04 2.87
N SER A 552 -15.09 6.41 2.89
CA SER A 552 -15.64 7.44 2.00
C SER A 552 -15.00 8.81 2.23
N TRP A 553 -14.74 9.19 3.48
CA TRP A 553 -14.08 10.45 3.79
C TRP A 553 -12.63 10.43 3.31
N MET A 554 -11.89 9.35 3.52
CA MET A 554 -10.51 9.23 3.04
C MET A 554 -10.44 9.25 1.50
N THR A 555 -11.22 8.41 0.83
CA THR A 555 -11.26 8.36 -0.65
C THR A 555 -11.69 9.69 -1.24
N GLY A 556 -12.68 10.34 -0.61
CA GLY A 556 -13.18 11.64 -1.05
C GLY A 556 -12.14 12.76 -0.99
N PHE A 557 -11.08 12.61 -0.20
CA PHE A 557 -9.94 13.53 -0.22
C PHE A 557 -9.23 13.51 -1.58
N ASN A 558 -9.00 12.32 -2.15
CA ASN A 558 -8.31 12.17 -3.43
C ASN A 558 -9.11 12.83 -4.58
N GLU A 559 -10.44 12.82 -4.50
CA GLU A 559 -11.33 13.41 -5.50
C GLU A 559 -11.68 14.89 -5.24
N ARG A 560 -11.27 15.45 -4.10
CA ARG A 560 -11.76 16.75 -3.61
C ARG A 560 -11.59 17.90 -4.60
N ARG A 561 -10.50 17.86 -5.38
CA ARG A 561 -10.17 18.88 -6.38
C ARG A 561 -11.07 18.85 -7.61
N GLN A 562 -11.67 17.70 -7.91
CA GLN A 562 -12.59 17.53 -9.05
C GLN A 562 -14.01 18.02 -8.73
N LYS A 563 -14.31 18.30 -7.46
CA LYS A 563 -15.65 18.76 -7.05
C LYS A 563 -15.95 20.15 -7.60
N GLN A 564 -17.20 20.40 -8.00
CA GLN A 564 -17.62 21.67 -8.58
C GLN A 564 -17.61 22.81 -7.55
N ASP A 565 -18.01 22.50 -6.33
CA ASP A 565 -18.08 23.45 -5.23
C ASP A 565 -16.67 23.76 -4.70
N ALA A 566 -16.37 25.05 -4.56
CA ALA A 566 -15.08 25.56 -4.14
C ALA A 566 -14.73 25.20 -2.69
N GLU A 567 -15.72 25.04 -1.81
CA GLU A 567 -15.50 24.68 -0.40
C GLU A 567 -14.88 23.27 -0.27
N PHE A 568 -15.14 22.37 -1.22
CA PHE A 568 -14.57 21.02 -1.24
C PHE A 568 -13.13 20.99 -1.77
N ARG A 569 -12.65 22.05 -2.40
CA ARG A 569 -11.32 22.10 -3.03
C ARG A 569 -10.22 22.53 -2.06
N VAL A 570 -10.15 21.91 -0.90
CA VAL A 570 -9.17 22.21 0.16
C VAL A 570 -7.76 21.71 -0.19
N ASP A 571 -6.74 22.27 0.47
CA ASP A 571 -5.33 22.01 0.16
C ASP A 571 -4.75 20.87 1.01
N SER A 572 -5.19 20.75 2.27
CA SER A 572 -4.66 19.79 3.25
C SER A 572 -5.70 18.75 3.72
N LEU A 573 -5.23 17.60 4.21
CA LEU A 573 -6.10 16.56 4.78
C LEU A 573 -6.79 17.08 6.05
N GLY A 574 -6.08 17.86 6.88
CA GLY A 574 -6.68 18.50 8.06
C GLY A 574 -7.89 19.38 7.74
N GLU A 575 -7.79 20.23 6.71
CA GLU A 575 -8.92 21.06 6.25
C GLU A 575 -10.10 20.22 5.75
N TRP A 576 -9.82 19.15 5.00
CA TRP A 576 -10.84 18.23 4.51
C TRP A 576 -11.57 17.53 5.65
N LEU A 577 -10.83 17.06 6.65
CA LEU A 577 -11.40 16.42 7.83
C LEU A 577 -12.24 17.42 8.64
N ASN A 578 -11.77 18.66 8.84
CA ASN A 578 -12.56 19.71 9.47
C ASN A 578 -13.87 19.99 8.71
N PHE A 579 -13.84 20.01 7.38
CA PHE A 579 -15.04 20.14 6.56
C PHE A 579 -16.01 18.97 6.77
N LYS A 580 -15.51 17.72 6.80
CA LYS A 580 -16.32 16.53 7.04
C LYS A 580 -16.90 16.48 8.45
N ILE A 581 -16.10 16.82 9.47
CA ILE A 581 -16.53 16.93 10.86
C ILE A 581 -17.64 17.98 10.97
N ASN A 582 -17.48 19.16 10.39
CA ASN A 582 -18.53 20.19 10.39
C ASN A 582 -19.81 19.73 9.68
N THR A 583 -19.68 18.98 8.58
CA THR A 583 -20.83 18.39 7.87
C THR A 583 -21.54 17.36 8.75
N TYR A 584 -20.78 16.50 9.42
CA TYR A 584 -21.29 15.52 10.37
C TYR A 584 -22.00 16.18 11.56
N LEU A 585 -21.40 17.22 12.17
CA LEU A 585 -21.99 17.99 13.27
C LEU A 585 -23.29 18.72 12.90
N LYS A 586 -23.51 19.04 11.62
CA LYS A 586 -24.79 19.59 11.13
C LYS A 586 -25.90 18.54 11.10
N GLN A 587 -25.54 17.27 10.98
CA GLN A 587 -26.45 16.13 10.93
C GLN A 587 -26.62 15.44 12.29
N ALA A 588 -25.67 15.64 13.22
CA ALA A 588 -25.70 15.08 14.55
C ALA A 588 -26.88 15.61 15.39
N ASP A 589 -27.39 14.76 16.28
CA ASP A 589 -28.48 15.11 17.19
C ASP A 589 -28.04 16.19 18.18
N LYS A 590 -28.99 17.08 18.54
CA LYS A 590 -28.73 18.19 19.48
C LYS A 590 -28.16 17.72 20.83
N ALA A 591 -28.52 16.52 21.28
CA ALA A 591 -28.08 15.96 22.56
C ALA A 591 -26.60 15.52 22.56
N ASP A 592 -26.08 15.08 21.41
CA ASP A 592 -24.71 14.57 21.28
C ASP A 592 -23.77 15.60 20.64
N LYS A 593 -24.32 16.61 19.94
CA LYS A 593 -23.55 17.56 19.12
C LYS A 593 -22.40 18.25 19.86
N GLU A 594 -22.64 18.83 21.03
CA GLU A 594 -21.57 19.52 21.78
C GLU A 594 -20.54 18.54 22.35
N LYS A 595 -20.94 17.30 22.69
CA LYS A 595 -20.02 16.24 23.12
C LYS A 595 -19.11 15.80 21.96
N ILE A 596 -19.68 15.58 20.78
CA ILE A 596 -18.93 15.21 19.57
C ILE A 596 -17.96 16.32 19.20
N LYS A 597 -18.41 17.58 19.26
CA LYS A 597 -17.57 18.74 19.01
C LYS A 597 -16.38 18.79 19.99
N ALA A 598 -16.63 18.60 21.28
CA ALA A 598 -15.59 18.56 22.31
C ALA A 598 -14.58 17.42 22.10
N ILE A 599 -15.01 16.24 21.62
CA ILE A 599 -14.09 15.16 21.23
C ILE A 599 -13.16 15.65 20.12
N PHE A 600 -13.69 16.20 19.04
CA PHE A 600 -12.86 16.63 17.91
C PHE A 600 -11.93 17.80 18.28
N GLU A 601 -12.40 18.77 19.08
CA GLU A 601 -11.57 19.86 19.61
C GLU A 601 -10.43 19.33 20.50
N TYR A 602 -10.69 18.34 21.35
CA TYR A 602 -9.66 17.70 22.17
C TYR A 602 -8.53 17.06 21.33
N PHE A 603 -8.86 16.56 20.13
CA PHE A 603 -7.88 16.02 19.17
C PHE A 603 -7.34 17.06 18.17
N HIS A 604 -7.50 18.35 18.48
CA HIS A 604 -7.02 19.49 17.69
C HIS A 604 -7.63 19.57 16.28
N PHE A 605 -8.94 19.29 16.18
CA PHE A 605 -9.77 19.63 15.02
C PHE A 605 -10.66 20.84 15.36
N LEU A 606 -11.21 21.48 14.33
CA LEU A 606 -12.06 22.68 14.44
C LEU A 606 -11.34 23.94 14.98
N GLU A 607 -10.05 23.83 15.27
CA GLU A 607 -9.14 24.94 15.54
C GLU A 607 -8.61 25.55 14.23
N ALA A 608 -8.32 26.86 14.24
CA ALA A 608 -7.66 27.52 13.12
C ALA A 608 -6.16 27.16 13.10
N GLN A 609 -5.80 26.05 12.46
CA GLN A 609 -4.41 25.68 12.23
C GLN A 609 -4.03 25.89 10.76
N THR A 610 -3.11 26.81 10.50
CA THR A 610 -2.50 27.01 9.17
C THR A 610 -1.13 26.36 9.12
N LEU A 611 -1.10 25.05 8.95
CA LEU A 611 0.14 24.34 8.63
C LEU A 611 0.43 24.49 7.14
N ASN A 612 1.67 24.87 6.81
CA ASN A 612 2.09 25.08 5.42
C ASN A 612 2.90 23.86 4.94
N PHE A 613 2.31 23.09 4.04
CA PHE A 613 2.92 21.88 3.44
C PHE A 613 3.44 22.10 2.02
N ARG A 614 3.69 23.35 1.61
CA ARG A 614 4.11 23.68 0.24
C ARG A 614 5.44 23.05 -0.17
N ASP A 615 6.33 22.82 0.80
CA ASP A 615 7.66 22.26 0.58
C ASP A 615 7.73 20.74 0.83
N ALA A 616 6.59 20.11 1.14
CA ALA A 616 6.52 18.66 1.30
C ALA A 616 6.83 17.96 -0.03
N LYS A 617 7.30 16.71 0.06
CA LYS A 617 7.59 15.86 -1.11
C LYS A 617 6.59 14.71 -1.22
N PRO A 618 6.41 14.11 -2.42
CA PRO A 618 5.67 12.87 -2.56
C PRO A 618 6.30 11.75 -1.72
N LEU A 619 5.47 10.84 -1.22
CA LEU A 619 5.89 9.72 -0.38
C LEU A 619 6.39 8.55 -1.23
N THR A 620 7.51 7.97 -0.83
CA THR A 620 7.98 6.69 -1.37
C THR A 620 7.23 5.51 -0.72
N PRO A 621 7.20 4.32 -1.35
CA PRO A 621 6.67 3.08 -0.74
C PRO A 621 7.21 2.80 0.66
N LYS A 622 8.53 2.95 0.84
CA LYS A 622 9.21 2.82 2.12
C LYS A 622 8.66 3.81 3.16
N GLU A 623 8.50 5.07 2.79
CA GLU A 623 7.97 6.11 3.69
C GLU A 623 6.50 5.85 4.06
N ILE A 624 5.68 5.37 3.12
CA ILE A 624 4.29 4.95 3.39
C ILE A 624 4.27 3.80 4.40
N GLY A 625 5.11 2.79 4.20
CA GLY A 625 5.26 1.67 5.14
C GLY A 625 5.61 2.14 6.55
N TYR A 626 6.55 3.08 6.65
CA TYR A 626 6.93 3.71 7.90
C TYR A 626 5.84 4.58 8.54
N LEU A 627 4.67 4.80 7.94
CA LEU A 627 3.58 5.51 8.61
C LEU A 627 2.98 4.66 9.73
N SER A 628 2.94 3.32 9.60
CA SER A 628 2.44 2.46 10.67
C SER A 628 3.43 2.40 11.84
N PRO A 629 2.99 2.62 13.09
CA PRO A 629 3.85 2.45 14.26
C PRO A 629 4.17 0.98 14.58
N ARG A 630 3.54 0.00 13.90
CA ARG A 630 3.94 -1.41 13.98
C ARG A 630 5.36 -1.63 13.44
N VAL A 631 5.79 -0.79 12.49
CA VAL A 631 7.12 -0.87 11.89
C VAL A 631 8.16 -0.37 12.91
N PRO A 632 9.15 -1.20 13.31
CA PRO A 632 10.20 -0.77 14.20
C PRO A 632 11.00 0.40 13.62
N ARG A 633 11.37 1.35 14.48
CA ARG A 633 12.25 2.48 14.10
C ARG A 633 13.73 2.09 14.21
N PRO A 634 14.59 2.64 13.33
CA PRO A 634 16.02 2.41 13.42
C PRO A 634 16.54 2.95 14.76
N VAL A 635 17.35 2.15 15.44
CA VAL A 635 17.92 2.55 16.73
C VAL A 635 19.12 3.47 16.55
N TYR A 636 19.38 4.33 17.53
CA TYR A 636 20.57 5.18 17.54
C TYR A 636 21.77 4.37 18.03
N LEU A 637 22.86 4.40 17.27
CA LEU A 637 24.07 3.62 17.52
C LEU A 637 25.26 4.51 17.87
N GLU A 638 26.05 4.08 18.85
CA GLU A 638 27.40 4.56 19.13
C GLU A 638 28.38 3.52 18.58
N LYS A 639 29.20 3.92 17.60
CA LYS A 639 30.23 3.04 17.04
C LYS A 639 31.38 2.90 18.05
N PRO A 640 32.02 1.72 18.14
CA PRO A 640 33.22 1.59 18.94
C PRO A 640 34.28 2.59 18.46
N PRO A 641 35.10 3.16 19.37
CA PRO A 641 36.20 4.02 18.97
C PRO A 641 37.09 3.24 17.99
N GLU A 642 37.29 3.80 16.79
CA GLU A 642 38.30 3.29 15.87
C GLU A 642 39.63 3.28 16.63
N ASP A 643 40.29 2.12 16.70
CA ASP A 643 41.67 2.03 17.18
C ASP A 643 42.50 2.99 16.31
N ILE A 644 42.77 4.18 16.84
CA ILE A 644 43.74 5.11 16.27
C ILE A 644 45.07 4.38 16.36
N PRO A 645 45.72 3.99 15.25
CA PRO A 645 47.09 3.52 15.32
C PRO A 645 47.91 4.69 15.89
N ALA A 646 48.59 4.44 17.00
CA ALA A 646 49.47 5.40 17.63
C ALA A 646 50.47 5.96 16.61
N ASP A 647 50.57 7.29 16.57
CA ASP A 647 51.65 8.11 15.99
C ASP A 647 52.53 7.43 14.93
N GLU A 648 52.19 7.61 13.66
CA GLU A 648 53.23 7.73 12.63
C GLU A 648 53.34 9.20 12.19
N GLU A 649 54.55 9.69 12.39
CA GLU A 649 55.00 11.06 12.18
C GLU A 649 54.62 11.61 10.80
N ARG A 650 54.16 12.86 10.80
CA ARG A 650 53.94 13.66 9.59
C ARG A 650 55.20 13.66 8.70
N PRO A 651 55.12 13.29 7.42
CA PRO A 651 56.06 13.76 6.42
C PRO A 651 55.58 15.11 5.88
N VAL A 652 56.53 16.03 5.86
CA VAL A 652 56.47 17.37 5.28
C VAL A 652 55.99 17.33 3.84
N ALA A 653 55.16 18.31 3.49
CA ALA A 653 54.69 18.58 2.12
C ALA A 653 55.87 18.65 1.14
N SER A 654 55.95 17.68 0.23
CA SER A 654 56.75 17.77 -0.98
C SER A 654 55.83 18.06 -2.16
N VAL A 655 56.26 19.04 -2.95
CA VAL A 655 55.64 19.50 -4.18
C VAL A 655 55.48 18.32 -5.14
N LYS A 656 54.23 18.01 -5.55
CA LYS A 656 53.99 17.05 -6.63
C LYS A 656 54.51 17.61 -7.95
N GLU A 657 55.73 17.25 -8.31
CA GLU A 657 56.12 17.15 -9.72
C GLU A 657 55.29 16.05 -10.39
N LYS A 658 54.88 16.29 -11.64
CA LYS A 658 54.10 15.34 -12.44
C LYS A 658 54.88 14.03 -12.60
N GLU A 659 54.47 12.99 -11.87
CA GLU A 659 54.93 11.62 -12.12
C GLU A 659 54.54 11.20 -13.54
N ALA A 660 55.54 10.79 -14.32
CA ALA A 660 55.34 10.09 -15.57
C ALA A 660 54.77 8.70 -15.25
N LYS A 661 53.48 8.48 -15.52
CA LYS A 661 52.84 7.17 -15.40
C LYS A 661 53.58 6.16 -16.32
N GLU A 662 54.20 5.14 -15.74
CA GLU A 662 54.66 3.97 -16.48
C GLU A 662 53.44 3.22 -17.03
N TYR A 663 53.42 2.94 -18.33
CA TYR A 663 52.32 2.22 -19.00
C TYR A 663 52.81 0.85 -19.46
N GLU A 664 52.05 -0.20 -19.13
CA GLU A 664 52.33 -1.57 -19.55
C GLU A 664 52.09 -1.75 -21.07
N THR A 665 53.02 -2.40 -21.78
CA THR A 665 52.88 -2.69 -23.22
C THR A 665 52.75 -4.20 -23.42
N ARG A 666 51.73 -4.65 -24.16
CA ARG A 666 51.40 -6.06 -24.40
C ARG A 666 51.38 -6.36 -25.90
N GLN A 667 51.88 -7.52 -26.32
CA GLN A 667 51.72 -7.99 -27.69
C GLN A 667 50.41 -8.78 -27.78
N VAL A 668 49.50 -8.35 -28.67
CA VAL A 668 48.15 -8.93 -28.82
C VAL A 668 47.92 -9.46 -30.24
N LEU A 669 47.07 -10.48 -30.37
CA LEU A 669 46.67 -11.05 -31.66
C LEU A 669 45.37 -10.40 -32.14
N LEU A 670 45.40 -9.82 -33.34
CA LEU A 670 44.23 -9.22 -33.97
C LEU A 670 43.36 -10.28 -34.65
N GLU A 671 42.08 -9.97 -34.85
CA GLU A 671 41.12 -10.77 -35.64
C GLU A 671 41.64 -11.08 -37.07
N SER A 672 42.47 -10.19 -37.63
CA SER A 672 43.11 -10.38 -38.94
C SER A 672 44.25 -11.41 -38.94
N GLY A 673 44.63 -11.95 -37.78
CA GLY A 673 45.80 -12.83 -37.59
C GLY A 673 47.14 -12.08 -37.42
N GLU A 674 47.14 -10.76 -37.46
CA GLU A 674 48.33 -9.91 -37.26
C GLU A 674 48.63 -9.70 -35.77
N LYS A 675 49.92 -9.53 -35.41
CA LYS A 675 50.33 -9.18 -34.04
C LYS A 675 50.50 -7.67 -33.92
N ALA A 676 49.90 -7.06 -32.89
CA ALA A 676 50.03 -5.63 -32.60
C ALA A 676 50.62 -5.38 -31.20
N LEU A 677 51.37 -4.29 -31.05
CA LEU A 677 51.84 -3.80 -29.75
C LEU A 677 50.81 -2.81 -29.17
N LEU A 678 50.20 -3.22 -28.06
CA LEU A 678 49.15 -2.51 -27.35
C LEU A 678 49.74 -1.84 -26.11
N LYS A 679 49.52 -0.54 -25.94
CA LYS A 679 49.79 0.18 -24.70
C LYS A 679 48.52 0.30 -23.87
N VAL A 680 48.56 -0.27 -22.68
CA VAL A 680 47.41 -0.33 -21.76
C VAL A 680 47.27 1.02 -21.07
N ARG A 681 46.52 1.92 -21.70
CA ARG A 681 46.20 3.25 -21.17
C ARG A 681 44.83 3.74 -21.65
N GLU A 682 44.31 4.73 -20.95
CA GLU A 682 43.09 5.45 -21.31
C GLU A 682 43.24 6.16 -22.66
N PHE A 683 42.12 6.32 -23.38
CA PHE A 683 42.07 7.02 -24.66
C PHE A 683 41.13 8.21 -24.59
N THR A 684 41.52 9.34 -25.17
CA THR A 684 40.69 10.56 -25.16
C THR A 684 40.04 10.76 -26.53
N LEU A 685 38.72 10.68 -26.56
CA LEU A 685 37.90 11.10 -27.70
C LEU A 685 37.73 12.62 -27.64
N GLU A 686 38.33 13.36 -28.59
CA GLU A 686 38.28 14.83 -28.58
C GLU A 686 36.85 15.41 -28.76
N ARG A 687 35.88 14.59 -29.21
CA ARG A 687 34.49 14.99 -29.46
C ARG A 687 33.44 14.02 -28.89
N GLY A 688 33.71 13.34 -27.78
CA GLY A 688 32.86 12.23 -27.28
C GLY A 688 31.75 12.58 -26.28
N LYS A 689 31.69 13.82 -25.74
CA LYS A 689 30.67 14.19 -24.73
C LYS A 689 29.97 15.50 -25.08
N PHE A 690 28.66 15.47 -25.30
CA PHE A 690 27.87 16.70 -25.51
C PHE A 690 27.73 17.49 -24.20
N ASP A 691 28.32 18.67 -24.14
CA ASP A 691 28.17 19.60 -23.02
C ASP A 691 26.94 20.49 -23.25
N ALA A 692 25.88 20.23 -22.48
CA ALA A 692 24.61 20.93 -22.59
C ALA A 692 24.70 22.43 -22.25
N LYS A 693 25.70 22.86 -21.46
CA LYS A 693 25.89 24.28 -21.11
C LYS A 693 26.56 25.05 -22.23
N THR A 694 27.50 24.42 -22.94
CA THR A 694 28.26 25.06 -24.03
C THR A 694 27.72 24.74 -25.42
N LYS A 695 26.75 23.82 -25.52
CA LYS A 695 26.19 23.26 -26.77
C LYS A 695 27.30 22.76 -27.73
N LYS A 696 28.40 22.27 -27.16
CA LYS A 696 29.57 21.78 -27.91
C LYS A 696 29.96 20.39 -27.45
N LEU A 697 30.58 19.63 -28.35
CA LEU A 697 31.21 18.37 -28.02
C LEU A 697 32.51 18.66 -27.28
N SER A 698 32.65 18.05 -26.11
CA SER A 698 33.80 18.08 -25.21
C SER A 698 34.50 16.73 -25.21
N SER A 699 35.74 16.69 -24.72
CA SER A 699 36.54 15.46 -24.72
C SER A 699 35.99 14.42 -23.73
N LEU A 700 35.99 13.15 -24.14
CA LEU A 700 35.61 11.99 -23.31
C LEU A 700 36.83 11.10 -23.12
N THR A 701 37.20 10.82 -21.87
CA THR A 701 38.24 9.84 -21.54
C THR A 701 37.61 8.45 -21.42
N VAL A 702 38.03 7.53 -22.29
CA VAL A 702 37.63 6.13 -22.30
C VAL A 702 38.57 5.35 -21.39
N ALA A 703 38.03 4.84 -20.29
CA ALA A 703 38.76 4.04 -19.31
C ALA A 703 39.01 2.61 -19.83
N LEU A 704 40.07 1.98 -19.34
CA LEU A 704 40.35 0.56 -19.59
C LEU A 704 39.20 -0.31 -19.08
N GLY A 705 38.82 -1.32 -19.85
CA GLY A 705 37.68 -2.20 -19.55
C GLY A 705 36.30 -1.63 -19.90
N GLN A 706 36.21 -0.39 -20.38
CA GLN A 706 34.94 0.21 -20.81
C GLN A 706 34.28 -0.65 -21.90
N LYS A 707 33.02 -1.06 -21.68
CA LYS A 707 32.24 -1.82 -22.66
C LYS A 707 31.73 -0.93 -23.79
N PHE A 708 31.72 -1.48 -25.00
CA PHE A 708 31.14 -0.84 -26.18
C PHE A 708 30.72 -1.91 -27.20
N LYS A 709 29.75 -1.58 -28.06
CA LYS A 709 29.17 -2.53 -29.01
C LYS A 709 29.34 -2.06 -30.45
N VAL A 710 29.73 -2.95 -31.36
CA VAL A 710 29.89 -2.61 -32.78
C VAL A 710 29.36 -3.74 -33.65
N LYS A 711 28.38 -3.47 -34.51
CA LYS A 711 27.81 -4.44 -35.48
C LYS A 711 27.39 -5.77 -34.82
N ASN A 712 26.75 -5.69 -33.65
CA ASN A 712 26.27 -6.78 -32.79
C ASN A 712 27.31 -7.52 -31.94
N ASP A 713 28.59 -7.19 -32.04
CA ASP A 713 29.63 -7.79 -31.19
C ASP A 713 29.97 -6.90 -30.00
N ASP A 714 30.18 -7.52 -28.83
CA ASP A 714 30.49 -6.84 -27.58
C ASP A 714 32.01 -6.79 -27.35
N PHE A 715 32.51 -5.59 -27.03
CA PHE A 715 33.93 -5.34 -26.80
C PHE A 715 34.20 -4.64 -25.47
N THR A 716 35.40 -4.82 -24.93
CA THR A 716 35.96 -4.03 -23.82
C THR A 716 37.20 -3.27 -24.29
N PHE A 717 37.30 -2.00 -23.94
CA PHE A 717 38.44 -1.18 -24.33
C PHE A 717 39.73 -1.67 -23.66
N ALA A 718 40.74 -2.02 -24.45
CA ALA A 718 41.97 -2.66 -23.99
C ALA A 718 43.19 -1.73 -24.01
N GLY A 719 43.14 -0.64 -24.77
CA GLY A 719 44.23 0.33 -24.89
C GLY A 719 44.39 0.86 -26.32
N ILE A 720 45.60 1.27 -26.67
CA ILE A 720 45.91 1.83 -28.00
C ILE A 720 47.09 1.15 -28.67
N VAL A 721 47.11 1.13 -29.99
CA VAL A 721 48.27 0.65 -30.76
C VAL A 721 49.40 1.67 -30.65
N GLU A 722 50.58 1.25 -30.20
CA GLU A 722 51.80 2.09 -30.18
C GLU A 722 52.91 1.39 -30.99
N ASP A 723 52.81 1.53 -32.31
CA ASP A 723 53.83 1.07 -33.25
C ASP A 723 53.96 2.12 -34.35
N LYS A 724 55.06 2.89 -34.32
CA LYS A 724 55.31 4.00 -35.27
C LYS A 724 55.39 3.54 -36.73
N ASN A 725 55.60 2.25 -36.99
CA ASN A 725 55.67 1.67 -38.32
C ASN A 725 54.33 1.03 -38.74
N SER A 726 53.34 0.97 -37.85
CA SER A 726 52.01 0.46 -38.13
C SER A 726 51.08 1.56 -38.64
N LYS A 727 50.29 1.24 -39.67
CA LYS A 727 49.20 2.10 -40.17
C LYS A 727 48.10 2.37 -39.14
N TYR A 728 48.12 1.65 -38.01
CA TYR A 728 47.15 1.75 -36.94
C TYR A 728 47.66 2.49 -35.70
N ASN A 729 48.87 3.07 -35.75
CA ASN A 729 49.46 3.79 -34.63
C ASN A 729 48.49 4.86 -34.06
N GLY A 730 48.25 4.83 -32.75
CA GLY A 730 47.35 5.75 -32.06
C GLY A 730 45.87 5.38 -32.11
N GLN A 731 45.49 4.28 -32.77
CA GLN A 731 44.09 3.84 -32.81
C GLN A 731 43.69 3.01 -31.57
N PRO A 732 42.44 3.13 -31.09
CA PRO A 732 41.92 2.34 -29.98
C PRO A 732 41.74 0.87 -30.35
N VAL A 733 41.95 0.00 -29.35
CA VAL A 733 41.83 -1.45 -29.47
C VAL A 733 40.78 -1.95 -28.47
N GLY A 734 39.85 -2.77 -28.96
CA GLY A 734 38.90 -3.50 -28.14
C GLY A 734 39.22 -4.99 -28.09
N GLN A 735 38.96 -5.61 -26.95
CA GLN A 735 38.99 -7.05 -26.77
C GLN A 735 37.56 -7.60 -26.86
N PHE A 736 37.36 -8.75 -27.51
CA PHE A 736 36.05 -9.40 -27.52
C PHE A 736 35.61 -9.80 -26.09
N ALA A 737 34.36 -9.49 -25.74
CA ALA A 737 33.81 -9.78 -24.42
C ALA A 737 33.61 -11.29 -24.14
N SER A 738 33.71 -12.15 -25.17
CA SER A 738 33.64 -13.62 -25.06
C SER A 738 34.85 -14.26 -24.34
N GLY A 739 35.88 -13.48 -24.02
CA GLY A 739 37.07 -13.96 -23.30
C GLY A 739 38.10 -14.67 -24.19
N GLU A 740 37.86 -14.75 -25.50
CA GLU A 740 38.88 -15.12 -26.46
C GLU A 740 39.95 -13.99 -26.48
N ASN A 741 41.24 -14.31 -26.44
CA ASN A 741 42.36 -13.34 -26.53
C ASN A 741 42.51 -12.76 -27.95
N LEU A 742 41.38 -12.37 -28.54
CA LEU A 742 41.21 -11.81 -29.87
C LEU A 742 40.86 -10.33 -29.73
N TYR A 743 41.59 -9.50 -30.46
CA TYR A 743 41.51 -8.05 -30.38
C TYR A 743 41.15 -7.45 -31.74
N ARG A 744 40.48 -6.29 -31.71
CA ARG A 744 40.08 -5.55 -32.90
C ARG A 744 40.45 -4.08 -32.77
N ILE A 745 40.95 -3.50 -33.85
CA ILE A 745 41.29 -2.07 -33.93
C ILE A 745 40.05 -1.31 -34.41
N PHE A 746 39.76 -0.20 -33.76
CA PHE A 746 38.63 0.66 -34.06
C PHE A 746 39.09 2.06 -34.45
N SER A 747 38.32 2.75 -35.29
CA SER A 747 38.49 4.20 -35.42
C SER A 747 37.90 4.88 -34.17
N PRO A 748 38.38 6.09 -33.81
CA PRO A 748 37.79 6.87 -32.72
C PRO A 748 36.27 7.06 -32.86
N GLU A 749 35.78 7.27 -34.09
CA GLU A 749 34.35 7.43 -34.39
C GLU A 749 33.56 6.13 -34.17
N MET A 750 34.14 4.98 -34.50
CA MET A 750 33.51 3.67 -34.25
C MET A 750 33.45 3.35 -32.75
N LEU A 751 34.49 3.71 -32.00
CA LEU A 751 34.50 3.57 -30.54
C LEU A 751 33.43 4.48 -29.90
N ASP A 752 33.34 5.74 -30.33
CA ASP A 752 32.35 6.70 -29.83
C ASP A 752 30.91 6.22 -30.13
N ALA A 753 30.63 5.83 -31.38
CA ALA A 753 29.35 5.28 -31.77
C ALA A 753 28.99 4.00 -30.99
N GLY A 754 29.97 3.12 -30.76
CA GLY A 754 29.75 1.87 -30.04
C GLY A 754 29.56 2.04 -28.53
N ILE A 755 30.19 3.03 -27.91
CA ILE A 755 29.93 3.41 -26.51
C ILE A 755 28.51 3.97 -26.39
N MET A 756 28.10 4.81 -27.35
CA MET A 756 26.75 5.37 -27.38
C MET A 756 25.68 4.31 -27.63
N GLU A 757 25.96 3.32 -28.48
CA GLU A 757 25.09 2.17 -28.73
C GLU A 757 24.97 1.26 -27.51
N GLU A 758 26.06 0.98 -26.81
CA GLU A 758 26.04 0.24 -25.53
C GLU A 758 25.29 1.01 -24.44
N PHE A 759 25.45 2.33 -24.38
CA PHE A 759 24.69 3.17 -23.45
C PHE A 759 23.20 3.18 -23.79
N LYS A 760 22.85 3.21 -25.08
CA LYS A 760 21.47 3.12 -25.55
C LYS A 760 20.87 1.75 -25.22
N ASN A 761 21.57 0.66 -25.50
CA ASN A 761 21.12 -0.70 -25.17
C ASN A 761 21.03 -0.93 -23.66
N THR A 762 21.97 -0.40 -22.87
CA THR A 762 21.92 -0.45 -21.41
C THR A 762 20.75 0.37 -20.88
N ALA A 763 20.48 1.55 -21.45
CA ALA A 763 19.33 2.36 -21.09
C ALA A 763 18.01 1.70 -21.52
N GLU A 764 17.95 1.11 -22.71
CA GLU A 764 16.78 0.38 -23.21
C GLU A 764 16.53 -0.89 -22.40
N ASN A 765 17.57 -1.63 -22.02
CA ASN A 765 17.46 -2.77 -21.11
C ASN A 765 17.09 -2.33 -19.69
N GLN A 766 17.59 -1.19 -19.17
CA GLN A 766 17.19 -0.66 -17.86
C GLN A 766 15.77 -0.06 -17.85
N ILE A 767 15.29 0.39 -19.02
CA ILE A 767 13.91 0.81 -19.28
C ILE A 767 13.03 -0.41 -19.49
N LYS A 768 13.55 -1.50 -20.07
CA LYS A 768 12.85 -2.78 -20.16
C LYS A 768 12.78 -3.45 -18.81
N ASP A 769 13.84 -3.42 -18.00
CA ASP A 769 13.83 -3.78 -16.59
C ASP A 769 12.97 -2.81 -15.77
N LEU A 770 12.83 -1.53 -16.18
CA LEU A 770 11.86 -0.59 -15.58
C LEU A 770 10.44 -0.98 -15.96
N ALA A 771 10.20 -1.37 -17.20
CA ALA A 771 8.92 -1.83 -17.70
C ALA A 771 8.57 -3.22 -17.18
N ASP A 772 9.56 -4.08 -16.89
CA ASP A 772 9.47 -5.43 -16.30
C ASP A 772 9.41 -5.33 -14.76
N ASP A 773 9.96 -4.27 -14.13
CA ASP A 773 9.81 -3.96 -12.71
C ASP A 773 8.48 -3.24 -12.43
N ILE A 774 8.05 -2.35 -13.34
CA ILE A 774 6.71 -1.76 -13.37
C ILE A 774 5.72 -2.83 -13.79
N GLU A 775 6.01 -3.73 -14.73
CA GLU A 775 5.21 -4.92 -15.00
C GLU A 775 5.33 -5.92 -13.86
N SER A 776 6.40 -6.06 -13.09
CA SER A 776 6.38 -6.94 -11.89
C SER A 776 5.63 -6.26 -10.74
N PHE A 777 5.55 -4.94 -10.74
CA PHE A 777 4.71 -4.13 -9.87
C PHE A 777 3.23 -4.16 -10.31
N CYS A 778 2.95 -4.26 -11.62
CA CYS A 778 1.62 -4.28 -12.26
C CYS A 778 1.11 -5.69 -12.64
N GLN A 779 1.95 -6.72 -12.75
CA GLN A 779 1.57 -8.13 -13.03
C GLN A 779 1.15 -8.84 -11.73
N PHE A 780 1.42 -8.24 -10.57
CA PHE A 780 0.68 -8.54 -9.34
C PHE A 780 -0.76 -7.98 -9.36
N GLU A 781 -1.16 -7.18 -10.36
CA GLU A 781 -2.53 -6.63 -10.49
C GLU A 781 -3.49 -7.54 -11.28
N ASN A 782 -3.09 -8.75 -11.68
CA ASN A 782 -4.00 -9.71 -12.35
C ASN A 782 -3.82 -11.20 -11.95
N ALA A 783 -3.37 -11.50 -10.73
CA ALA A 783 -3.33 -12.87 -10.18
C ALA A 783 -4.04 -13.02 -8.82
#